data_AF-A0A9W7LZK1-F1
#
_entry.id   AF-A0A9W7LZK1-F1
#
_cell.length_a   1.000
_cell.length_b   1.000
_cell.length_c   1.000
_cell.angle_alpha   90.00
_cell.angle_beta   90.00
_cell.angle_gamma   90.00
#
_symmetry.space_group_name_H-M   'P 1'
#
loop_
_entity.id
_entity.type
_entity.pdbx_description
1 polymer ?
#
loop_
_entity_poly.entity_id
_entity_poly.type
_entity_poly.pdbx_seq_one_letter_code
_entity_poly.pdbx_strand_id
1 'polypeptide(L)'
;MLDTAHEIAIYIHRFHNLDLFQQGWYQLKLTVRWDNEEPGSVAMPSKVVQYEAPNYGCECGGHGVWKIDETDNSFVTQSFRIKYARQDVLLYTMVAFDLPLKANECPSSSAVILKFELLFAPLMENGYEFQASTDSYPAAVHEFRIPAKALLGLNSYCPVYFDTFHAVLVDVSVHITLLTAASIQDSMKVPSIPSTTTDDVAGETIGGSYQEMNQTDPSDLKQVMIVKALLDARETLIEELQKLGNAINQAIDLTKFTSTMNDTRLFDSFLQANQVTADNEVSGQGKPQNGPEKINSESDIWSDQLPQNLSQDDVTRMFNLSGDQVLHLWSTFLTFHRDNKTRIMEVLRDVWAKDRKAEWSLWMVYSKVEMPHRHIDDGFEETTHHVLHKRGSSLWKLSDDPVHMAEMKADLHRESLAQMKINSRSIQDMQIFGDPSAAPIVIVERVTNAPRRTLSYNSFMKNLDVLDSVASPADISSEEGKKPSRSKAAKRSRDLKVVVFVHGFQGHHLDLRLVRNQWLLIDSKIEILMSEANEDKTSGDFREMGLRLAQEVVHFLKKKMEKASRYGRLGEIKLSFVGHSIGNIIIRTAIADIAMEPYLRYLHTYLSLSGPHLGYLYSANSLFNSGLWLLKKFKGTQCIHQLTFTDDPDIYNTFFYKLCKQKTLENFKNIILFSSPQDGYVPYHSARIESCPAAATDYSIKGKAFLEMLNACLDQIRASTIEDRVFMRCDVNFDTSAYGKNLDSFIGRAAHIEFLESDIFARFVMWSFPDIFK
;
A
#
# COMPACT_ATOMS: atom_id res chain seq x y z
N MET A 1 34.77 24.76 10.34
CA MET A 1 33.82 24.33 9.28
C MET A 1 32.52 23.97 9.97
N LEU A 2 31.37 24.43 9.47
CA LEU A 2 30.07 24.10 10.06
C LEU A 2 29.62 22.76 9.48
N ASP A 3 29.79 21.68 10.25
CA ASP A 3 29.50 20.32 9.80
C ASP A 3 28.19 19.81 10.41
N THR A 4 27.34 19.23 9.59
CA THR A 4 26.06 18.63 9.99
C THR A 4 25.97 17.18 9.51
N ALA A 5 25.10 16.41 10.17
CA ALA A 5 24.80 15.04 9.79
C ALA A 5 23.32 14.75 10.04
N HIS A 6 22.74 13.89 9.22
CA HIS A 6 21.39 13.40 9.46
C HIS A 6 21.46 12.21 10.40
N GLU A 7 20.61 12.20 11.43
CA GLU A 7 20.39 11.02 12.27
C GLU A 7 19.09 10.35 11.83
N ILE A 8 19.18 9.09 11.40
CA ILE A 8 18.05 8.26 10.99
C ILE A 8 17.85 7.19 12.07
N ALA A 9 16.86 7.40 12.94
CA ALA A 9 16.48 6.48 13.99
C ALA A 9 15.36 5.55 13.52
N ILE A 10 15.63 4.25 13.56
CA ILE A 10 14.78 3.18 13.06
C ILE A 10 14.36 2.30 14.23
N TYR A 11 13.06 2.28 14.51
CA TYR A 11 12.49 1.47 15.57
C TYR A 11 11.84 0.22 14.98
N ILE A 12 12.34 -0.95 15.36
CA ILE A 12 11.83 -2.25 14.98
C ILE A 12 10.92 -2.75 16.11
N HIS A 13 9.62 -2.72 15.87
CA HIS A 13 8.63 -3.09 16.89
C HIS A 13 8.46 -4.61 16.99
N ARG A 14 7.99 -5.24 15.91
CA ARG A 14 7.76 -6.68 15.85
C ARG A 14 8.00 -7.23 14.45
N PHE A 15 8.35 -8.51 14.40
CA PHE A 15 8.42 -9.33 13.22
C PHE A 15 7.24 -10.31 13.26
N HIS A 16 6.30 -10.16 12.32
CA HIS A 16 5.13 -11.01 12.20
C HIS A 16 5.35 -12.01 11.07
N ASN A 17 5.65 -13.26 11.43
CA ASN A 17 5.70 -14.36 10.46
C ASN A 17 4.28 -14.73 10.04
N LEU A 18 3.89 -14.46 8.79
CA LEU A 18 2.61 -14.93 8.27
C LEU A 18 2.72 -16.39 7.84
N ASP A 19 3.69 -16.69 6.98
CA ASP A 19 3.86 -18.01 6.36
C ASP A 19 5.25 -18.22 5.72
N LEU A 20 6.33 -18.07 6.49
CA LEU A 20 7.67 -18.48 6.06
C LEU A 20 7.73 -20.00 5.83
N PHE A 21 8.23 -20.42 4.66
CA PHE A 21 8.32 -21.83 4.28
C PHE A 21 9.31 -22.65 5.10
N GLN A 22 10.34 -22.01 5.64
CA GLN A 22 11.44 -22.68 6.31
C GLN A 22 11.41 -22.40 7.81
N GLN A 23 11.50 -23.46 8.60
CA GLN A 23 11.76 -23.32 10.04
C GLN A 23 13.25 -23.12 10.22
N GLY A 24 13.61 -22.20 11.11
CA GLY A 24 15.00 -21.80 11.22
C GLY A 24 15.22 -20.67 12.19
N TRP A 25 16.47 -20.24 12.20
CA TRP A 25 16.88 -19.01 12.82
C TRP A 25 16.90 -17.91 11.77
N TYR A 26 16.40 -16.75 12.16
CA TYR A 26 16.31 -15.58 11.32
C TYR A 26 16.97 -14.39 12.02
N GLN A 27 17.52 -13.49 11.20
CA GLN A 27 18.00 -12.18 11.62
C GLN A 27 17.56 -11.13 10.61
N LEU A 28 17.37 -9.90 11.07
CA LEU A 28 17.16 -8.76 10.20
C LEU A 28 18.45 -7.93 10.17
N LYS A 29 18.95 -7.65 8.97
CA LYS A 29 20.10 -6.79 8.73
C LYS A 29 19.63 -5.49 8.09
N LEU A 30 20.11 -4.36 8.59
CA LEU A 30 19.74 -3.01 8.19
C LEU A 30 20.98 -2.27 7.70
N THR A 31 20.85 -1.62 6.55
CA THR A 31 21.89 -0.79 5.94
C THR A 31 21.27 0.51 5.44
N VAL A 32 21.96 1.63 5.62
CA VAL A 32 21.51 2.95 5.17
C VAL A 32 22.60 3.56 4.30
N ARG A 33 22.28 4.01 3.09
CA ARG A 33 23.27 4.55 2.14
C ARG A 33 22.70 5.71 1.33
N TRP A 34 23.56 6.55 0.76
CA TRP A 34 23.13 7.51 -0.26
C TRP A 34 22.73 6.81 -1.56
N ASP A 35 21.75 7.38 -2.27
CA ASP A 35 21.21 6.84 -3.53
C ASP A 35 22.19 6.98 -4.72
N ASN A 36 22.98 8.06 -4.73
CA ASN A 36 23.77 8.49 -5.89
C ASN A 36 25.24 8.02 -5.90
N GLU A 37 25.66 7.13 -4.99
CA GLU A 37 27.10 6.88 -4.77
C GLU A 37 27.50 5.40 -4.86
N GLU A 38 28.76 5.18 -5.27
CA GLU A 38 29.47 3.90 -5.16
C GLU A 38 29.35 3.32 -3.73
N PRO A 39 29.43 1.99 -3.55
CA PRO A 39 29.13 1.28 -2.29
C PRO A 39 29.91 1.69 -1.02
N GLY A 40 30.76 2.72 -1.06
CA GLY A 40 31.59 3.21 0.05
C GLY A 40 30.99 4.28 0.97
N SER A 41 29.80 4.84 0.70
CA SER A 41 29.19 5.89 1.55
C SER A 41 27.96 5.41 2.34
N VAL A 42 28.18 4.38 3.13
CA VAL A 42 27.19 3.81 4.05
C VAL A 42 27.17 4.60 5.36
N ALA A 43 25.97 4.86 5.89
CA ALA A 43 25.77 5.49 7.19
C ALA A 43 26.35 4.60 8.31
N MET A 44 26.87 5.21 9.36
CA MET A 44 27.43 4.47 10.49
C MET A 44 26.34 4.24 11.56
N PRO A 45 26.09 3.00 12.00
CA PRO A 45 25.24 2.76 13.17
C PRO A 45 25.91 3.37 14.41
N SER A 46 25.29 4.39 14.99
CA SER A 46 25.89 5.19 16.07
C SER A 46 25.34 4.83 17.44
N LYS A 47 24.09 4.39 17.50
CA LYS A 47 23.39 4.11 18.77
C LYS A 47 22.39 2.98 18.61
N VAL A 48 22.40 2.04 19.56
CA VAL A 48 21.40 0.97 19.65
C VAL A 48 20.80 0.98 21.05
N VAL A 49 19.46 1.04 21.13
CA VAL A 49 18.72 1.03 22.40
C VAL A 49 17.66 -0.06 22.37
N GLN A 50 17.79 -1.04 23.27
CA GLN A 50 16.78 -2.06 23.49
C GLN A 50 15.72 -1.50 24.46
N TYR A 51 14.46 -1.36 24.01
CA TYR A 51 13.41 -0.76 24.84
C TYR A 51 12.92 -1.71 25.92
N GLU A 52 12.81 -3.01 25.60
CA GLU A 52 12.40 -4.06 26.52
C GLU A 52 13.24 -5.31 26.29
N ALA A 53 13.49 -6.09 27.36
CA ALA A 53 14.15 -7.38 27.22
C ALA A 53 13.24 -8.29 26.37
N PRO A 54 13.79 -8.97 25.35
CA PRO A 54 12.97 -9.84 24.54
C PRO A 54 12.45 -11.02 25.39
N ASN A 55 11.13 -11.23 25.35
CA ASN A 55 10.45 -12.32 26.06
C ASN A 55 10.69 -13.67 25.37
N TYR A 56 11.94 -14.08 25.22
CA TYR A 56 12.25 -15.46 24.86
C TYR A 56 12.21 -16.29 26.14
N GLY A 57 11.30 -17.27 26.19
CA GLY A 57 11.37 -18.31 27.21
C GLY A 57 12.79 -18.86 27.29
N CYS A 58 13.24 -19.15 28.50
CA CYS A 58 14.57 -19.58 28.92
C CYS A 58 15.04 -20.89 28.23
N GLU A 59 15.17 -20.89 26.91
CA GLU A 59 15.70 -21.97 26.06
C GLU A 59 16.90 -21.50 25.21
N CYS A 60 17.15 -20.18 25.12
CA CYS A 60 18.31 -19.62 24.42
C CYS A 60 19.46 -19.41 25.41
N GLY A 61 20.24 -20.45 25.69
CA GLY A 61 21.52 -20.30 26.36
C GLY A 61 22.48 -19.46 25.51
N GLY A 62 22.82 -18.24 25.95
CA GLY A 62 23.99 -17.50 25.44
C GLY A 62 24.00 -17.02 23.98
N HIS A 63 22.87 -17.03 23.24
CA HIS A 63 22.87 -16.71 21.81
C HIS A 63 22.67 -15.21 21.52
N GLY A 64 23.80 -14.56 21.19
CA GLY A 64 23.96 -13.37 20.34
C GLY A 64 23.17 -12.12 20.75
N VAL A 65 23.86 -11.18 21.41
CA VAL A 65 23.44 -9.76 21.40
C VAL A 65 23.36 -9.31 19.93
N TRP A 66 22.54 -8.29 19.62
CA TRP A 66 22.61 -7.61 18.33
C TRP A 66 24.07 -7.27 17.97
N LYS A 67 24.40 -7.22 16.67
CA LYS A 67 25.75 -6.92 16.20
C LYS A 67 25.76 -5.73 15.24
N ILE A 68 26.84 -4.96 15.28
CA ILE A 68 27.18 -4.00 14.24
C ILE A 68 28.29 -4.65 13.41
N ASP A 69 28.08 -4.75 12.11
CA ASP A 69 29.07 -5.24 11.17
C ASP A 69 29.86 -4.05 10.63
N GLU A 70 31.12 -3.94 11.03
CA GLU A 70 32.01 -2.84 10.63
C GLU A 70 32.46 -2.95 9.17
N THR A 71 32.29 -4.12 8.53
CA THR A 71 32.75 -4.30 7.14
C THR A 71 31.88 -3.56 6.15
N ASP A 72 30.58 -3.46 6.43
CA ASP A 72 29.59 -2.79 5.58
C ASP A 72 28.71 -1.78 6.35
N ASN A 73 29.13 -1.40 7.56
CA ASN A 73 28.42 -0.48 8.47
C ASN A 73 26.94 -0.84 8.65
N SER A 74 26.64 -2.13 8.80
CA SER A 74 25.27 -2.62 8.96
C SER A 74 24.94 -2.96 10.41
N PHE A 75 23.65 -2.89 10.74
CA PHE A 75 23.12 -3.35 12.01
C PHE A 75 22.40 -4.68 11.81
N VAL A 76 22.66 -5.67 12.67
CA VAL A 76 21.97 -6.97 12.64
C VAL A 76 21.32 -7.25 13.99
N THR A 77 20.03 -7.60 13.94
CA THR A 77 19.27 -7.93 15.15
C THR A 77 19.77 -9.20 15.83
N GLN A 78 19.39 -9.38 17.09
CA GLN A 78 19.49 -10.68 17.74
C GLN A 78 18.79 -11.76 16.89
N SER A 79 19.38 -12.95 16.84
CA SER A 79 18.79 -14.11 16.16
C SER A 79 17.52 -14.56 16.88
N PHE A 80 16.46 -14.80 16.11
CA PHE A 80 15.19 -15.30 16.63
C PHE A 80 14.72 -16.52 15.85
N ARG A 81 14.01 -17.41 16.54
CA ARG A 81 13.59 -18.69 15.97
C ARG A 81 12.15 -18.63 15.48
N ILE A 82 11.92 -19.05 14.24
CA ILE A 82 10.60 -19.23 13.67
C ILE A 82 10.26 -20.72 13.67
N LYS A 83 9.19 -21.08 14.40
CA LYS A 83 8.69 -22.46 14.53
C LYS A 83 7.35 -22.64 13.85
N TYR A 84 6.50 -21.61 13.85
CA TYR A 84 5.11 -21.71 13.38
C TYR A 84 4.75 -20.57 12.44
N ALA A 85 3.84 -20.85 11.49
CA ALA A 85 3.11 -19.81 10.77
C ALA A 85 2.27 -18.97 11.75
N ARG A 86 2.02 -17.70 11.40
CA ARG A 86 1.32 -16.71 12.25
C ARG A 86 1.98 -16.53 13.63
N GLN A 87 3.31 -16.43 13.66
CA GLN A 87 4.11 -16.22 14.86
C GLN A 87 4.55 -14.75 14.97
N ASP A 88 4.21 -14.09 16.07
CA ASP A 88 4.75 -12.78 16.41
C ASP A 88 6.07 -12.93 17.18
N VAL A 89 7.09 -12.17 16.75
CA VAL A 89 8.37 -12.02 17.45
C VAL A 89 8.56 -10.54 17.78
N LEU A 90 8.64 -10.22 19.07
CA LEU A 90 8.77 -8.84 19.54
C LEU A 90 10.25 -8.48 19.61
N LEU A 91 10.67 -7.43 18.87
CA LEU A 91 12.06 -7.03 18.79
C LEU A 91 12.36 -5.80 19.65
N TYR A 92 11.49 -4.79 19.63
CA TYR A 92 11.59 -3.60 20.50
C TYR A 92 12.97 -2.93 20.53
N THR A 93 13.61 -2.83 19.36
CA THR A 93 14.96 -2.28 19.22
C THR A 93 14.91 -0.98 18.43
N MET A 94 15.55 0.08 18.94
CA MET A 94 15.82 1.32 18.22
C MET A 94 17.29 1.34 17.79
N VAL A 95 17.57 1.60 16.52
CA VAL A 95 18.92 1.82 15.99
C VAL A 95 18.99 3.17 15.30
N ALA A 96 20.00 3.98 15.60
CA ALA A 96 20.27 5.24 14.93
C ALA A 96 21.47 5.10 14.00
N PHE A 97 21.32 5.65 12.80
CA PHE A 97 22.36 5.73 11.78
C PHE A 97 22.73 7.19 11.56
N ASP A 98 24.03 7.50 11.66
CA ASP A 98 24.57 8.82 11.37
C ASP A 98 25.03 8.88 9.93
N LEU A 99 24.50 9.86 9.20
CA LEU A 99 24.81 10.07 7.79
C LEU A 99 25.43 11.46 7.62
N PRO A 100 26.78 11.57 7.61
CA PRO A 100 27.46 12.85 7.51
C PRO A 100 27.22 13.49 6.14
N LEU A 101 26.98 14.80 6.13
CA LEU A 101 26.92 15.58 4.89
C LEU A 101 28.33 15.85 4.39
N LYS A 102 28.58 15.57 3.10
CA LYS A 102 29.88 15.89 2.49
C LYS A 102 30.07 17.41 2.41
N ALA A 103 31.32 17.85 2.59
CA ALA A 103 31.73 19.25 2.56
C ALA A 103 31.36 20.03 1.27
N ASN A 104 30.90 19.36 0.21
CA ASN A 104 30.48 19.96 -1.07
C ASN A 104 28.98 19.84 -1.39
N GLU A 105 28.18 19.09 -0.62
CA GLU A 105 26.75 18.90 -0.91
C GLU A 105 25.85 19.78 -0.04
N CYS A 106 24.71 20.16 -0.60
CA CYS A 106 23.63 20.83 0.12
C CYS A 106 22.66 19.75 0.64
N PRO A 107 22.03 19.90 1.82
CA PRO A 107 21.08 18.91 2.36
C PRO A 107 19.91 18.51 1.45
N SER A 108 19.67 19.26 0.37
CA SER A 108 18.48 19.19 -0.46
C SER A 108 18.64 18.38 -1.76
N SER A 109 19.82 17.83 -2.08
CA SER A 109 20.09 17.24 -3.41
C SER A 109 20.01 15.71 -3.49
N SER A 110 20.27 15.00 -2.39
CA SER A 110 20.53 13.55 -2.42
C SER A 110 19.49 12.78 -1.60
N ALA A 111 18.94 11.70 -2.18
CA ALA A 111 18.04 10.78 -1.47
C ALA A 111 18.84 9.69 -0.73
N VAL A 112 18.22 9.08 0.27
CA VAL A 112 18.81 7.99 1.06
C VAL A 112 18.06 6.69 0.80
N ILE A 113 18.78 5.59 0.64
CA ILE A 113 18.24 4.24 0.55
C ILE A 113 18.38 3.56 1.91
N LEU A 114 17.24 3.09 2.43
CA LEU A 114 17.15 2.24 3.60
C LEU A 114 16.85 0.81 3.16
N LYS A 115 17.79 -0.11 3.43
CA LYS A 115 17.72 -1.51 3.02
C LYS A 115 17.52 -2.43 4.21
N PHE A 116 16.56 -3.33 4.10
CA PHE A 116 16.28 -4.42 5.03
C PHE A 116 16.57 -5.76 4.37
N GLU A 117 17.37 -6.60 5.03
CA GLU A 117 17.74 -7.93 4.56
C GLU A 117 17.31 -8.98 5.57
N LEU A 118 16.55 -9.98 5.13
CA LEU A 118 16.19 -11.14 5.93
C LEU A 118 17.28 -12.20 5.79
N LEU A 119 18.01 -12.46 6.86
CA LEU A 119 19.00 -13.54 6.91
C LEU A 119 18.34 -14.79 7.47
N PHE A 120 18.68 -15.94 6.90
CA PHE A 120 18.17 -17.26 7.32
C PHE A 120 19.31 -18.24 7.56
N ALA A 121 19.21 -18.99 8.64
CA ALA A 121 20.03 -20.19 8.85
C ALA A 121 19.16 -21.40 9.23
N PRO A 122 19.38 -22.56 8.59
CA PRO A 122 18.65 -23.78 8.90
C PRO A 122 19.00 -24.33 10.29
N LEU A 123 18.09 -25.11 10.89
CA LEU A 123 18.41 -25.86 12.12
C LEU A 123 19.39 -27.00 11.80
N MET A 124 20.57 -27.00 12.42
CA MET A 124 21.46 -28.17 12.42
C MET A 124 21.03 -29.20 13.48
N GLU A 125 21.38 -30.48 13.27
CA GLU A 125 21.06 -31.61 14.17
C GLU A 125 21.54 -31.39 15.62
N ASN A 126 22.55 -30.54 15.83
CA ASN A 126 23.07 -30.17 17.15
C ASN A 126 22.42 -28.91 17.76
N GLY A 127 21.15 -28.59 17.45
CA GLY A 127 20.19 -27.85 18.30
C GLY A 127 20.49 -26.43 18.81
N TYR A 128 21.73 -25.93 18.78
CA TYR A 128 22.21 -24.85 19.64
C TYR A 128 23.22 -23.90 18.98
N GLU A 129 23.54 -24.00 17.69
CA GLU A 129 24.46 -23.03 17.06
C GLU A 129 23.84 -22.37 15.84
N PHE A 130 23.56 -21.07 15.96
CA PHE A 130 23.49 -20.18 14.82
C PHE A 130 24.94 -19.87 14.40
N GLN A 131 25.53 -20.71 13.57
CA GLN A 131 26.80 -20.38 12.94
C GLN A 131 26.45 -19.48 11.74
N ALA A 132 26.54 -18.17 11.94
CA ALA A 132 26.59 -17.25 10.82
C ALA A 132 27.86 -17.60 10.03
N SER A 133 27.73 -18.44 9.00
CA SER A 133 28.77 -18.49 7.98
C SER A 133 28.94 -17.06 7.49
N THR A 134 30.18 -16.60 7.40
CA THR A 134 30.56 -15.27 6.92
C THR A 134 30.02 -14.95 5.51
N ASP A 135 29.44 -15.94 4.83
CA ASP A 135 28.79 -15.88 3.51
C ASP A 135 27.25 -16.06 3.56
N SER A 136 26.57 -15.64 4.64
CA SER A 136 25.09 -15.74 4.69
C SER A 136 24.43 -14.79 3.69
N TYR A 137 24.09 -15.30 2.50
CA TYR A 137 23.32 -14.57 1.50
C TYR A 137 21.95 -14.17 2.05
N PRO A 138 21.45 -12.95 1.74
CA PRO A 138 20.13 -12.53 2.17
C PRO A 138 19.07 -13.42 1.51
N ALA A 139 18.17 -13.97 2.33
CA ALA A 139 17.04 -14.76 1.84
C ALA A 139 16.03 -13.87 1.10
N ALA A 140 15.85 -12.63 1.57
CA ALA A 140 15.04 -11.63 0.92
C ALA A 140 15.49 -10.21 1.26
N VAL A 141 15.12 -9.25 0.41
CA VAL A 141 15.48 -7.83 0.57
C VAL A 141 14.26 -6.95 0.35
N HIS A 142 14.17 -5.87 1.13
CA HIS A 142 13.20 -4.79 0.92
C HIS A 142 13.90 -3.44 1.07
N GLU A 143 13.62 -2.50 0.18
CA GLU A 143 14.29 -1.20 0.14
C GLU A 143 13.27 -0.05 0.13
N PHE A 144 13.58 0.99 0.89
CA PHE A 144 12.87 2.27 0.85
C PHE A 144 13.80 3.37 0.38
N ARG A 145 13.24 4.35 -0.33
CA ARG A 145 13.91 5.59 -0.68
C ARG A 145 13.32 6.74 0.14
N ILE A 146 14.19 7.46 0.81
CA ILE A 146 13.89 8.64 1.62
C ILE A 146 14.27 9.86 0.78
N PRO A 147 13.30 10.65 0.28
CA PRO A 147 13.59 11.85 -0.50
C PRO A 147 14.35 12.90 0.32
N ALA A 148 15.18 13.73 -0.32
CA ALA A 148 15.96 14.76 0.36
C ALA A 148 15.12 15.68 1.28
N LYS A 149 13.90 16.02 0.85
CA LYS A 149 12.96 16.84 1.64
C LYS A 149 12.52 16.19 2.97
N ALA A 150 12.54 14.86 3.04
CA ALA A 150 12.20 14.11 4.26
C ALA A 150 13.33 14.15 5.29
N LEU A 151 14.58 14.37 4.86
CA LEU A 151 15.75 14.34 5.74
C LEU A 151 15.79 15.49 6.75
N LEU A 152 15.08 16.58 6.48
CA LEU A 152 14.95 17.70 7.42
C LEU A 152 14.08 17.37 8.63
N GLY A 153 13.23 16.34 8.58
CA GLY A 153 12.32 16.02 9.66
C GLY A 153 11.18 15.15 9.17
N LEU A 154 11.11 13.91 9.65
CA LEU A 154 10.04 12.97 9.30
C LEU A 154 9.83 11.96 10.43
N ASN A 155 8.57 11.64 10.72
CA ASN A 155 8.17 10.47 11.48
C ASN A 155 7.20 9.64 10.64
N SER A 156 7.55 8.41 10.31
CA SER A 156 6.71 7.58 9.44
C SER A 156 6.73 6.12 9.87
N TYR A 157 5.60 5.44 9.65
CA TYR A 157 5.52 3.99 9.76
C TYR A 157 5.88 3.37 8.40
N CYS A 158 6.78 2.41 8.40
CA CYS A 158 7.31 1.73 7.22
C CYS A 158 7.14 0.22 7.39
N PRO A 159 6.03 -0.37 6.91
CA PRO A 159 5.86 -1.81 6.99
C PRO A 159 6.81 -2.51 6.01
N VAL A 160 7.71 -3.34 6.53
CA VAL A 160 8.65 -4.11 5.70
C VAL A 160 7.98 -5.40 5.28
N TYR A 161 7.87 -5.59 3.97
CA TYR A 161 7.41 -6.82 3.33
C TYR A 161 8.51 -7.37 2.43
N PHE A 162 8.77 -8.67 2.51
CA PHE A 162 9.70 -9.31 1.59
C PHE A 162 8.96 -9.78 0.34
N ASP A 163 9.43 -10.85 -0.28
CA ASP A 163 8.87 -11.41 -1.50
C ASP A 163 7.76 -12.44 -1.24
N THR A 164 7.19 -12.98 -2.33
CA THR A 164 6.13 -14.00 -2.33
C THR A 164 6.49 -15.27 -1.57
N PHE A 165 7.78 -15.58 -1.42
CA PHE A 165 8.29 -16.73 -0.67
C PHE A 165 8.59 -16.40 0.80
N HIS A 166 8.62 -15.12 1.17
CA HIS A 166 8.95 -14.67 2.52
C HIS A 166 7.82 -13.81 3.10
N ALA A 167 6.64 -14.42 3.26
CA ALA A 167 5.43 -13.76 3.77
C ALA A 167 5.58 -13.32 5.24
N VAL A 168 6.03 -12.08 5.42
CA VAL A 168 6.36 -11.48 6.71
C VAL A 168 5.90 -10.02 6.68
N LEU A 169 5.46 -9.52 7.84
CA LEU A 169 5.34 -8.09 8.11
C LEU A 169 6.29 -7.71 9.25
N VAL A 170 7.25 -6.82 8.99
CA VAL A 170 8.01 -6.19 10.06
C VAL A 170 7.44 -4.80 10.31
N ASP A 171 6.98 -4.57 11.53
CA ASP A 171 6.51 -3.26 11.96
C ASP A 171 7.70 -2.36 12.31
N VAL A 172 7.96 -1.37 11.46
CA VAL A 172 9.05 -0.41 11.64
C VAL A 172 8.50 1.01 11.64
N SER A 173 9.07 1.88 12.49
CA SER A 173 8.96 3.33 12.31
C SER A 173 10.32 3.95 12.07
N VAL A 174 10.37 4.93 11.17
CA VAL A 174 11.55 5.68 10.78
C VAL A 174 11.36 7.13 11.23
N HIS A 175 12.37 7.64 11.93
CA HIS A 175 12.41 8.97 12.49
C HIS A 175 13.70 9.66 12.04
N ILE A 176 13.60 10.88 11.51
CA ILE A 176 14.74 11.55 10.88
C ILE A 176 14.83 12.98 11.38
N THR A 177 16.05 13.46 11.64
CA THR A 177 16.34 14.87 11.90
C THR A 177 17.75 15.25 11.46
N LEU A 178 18.02 16.55 11.35
CA LEU A 178 19.33 17.11 11.02
C LEU A 178 20.02 17.61 12.30
N LEU A 179 21.23 17.13 12.60
CA LEU A 179 22.03 17.50 13.76
C LEU A 179 23.35 18.14 13.37
N THR A 180 23.98 18.85 14.31
CA THR A 180 25.35 19.34 14.17
C THR A 180 26.34 18.21 14.46
N ALA A 181 27.41 18.08 13.68
CA ALA A 181 28.35 16.97 13.81
C ALA A 181 29.06 16.92 15.19
N ALA A 182 29.27 18.08 15.82
CA ALA A 182 29.83 18.17 17.17
C ALA A 182 28.89 17.59 18.24
N SER A 183 27.58 17.76 18.09
CA SER A 183 26.58 17.24 19.04
C SER A 183 26.50 15.72 19.06
N ILE A 184 26.85 15.08 17.94
CA ILE A 184 26.87 13.62 17.81
C ILE A 184 28.02 13.03 18.63
N GLN A 185 29.18 13.68 18.67
CA GLN A 185 30.35 13.25 19.46
C GLN A 185 30.14 13.37 20.98
N ASP A 186 29.38 14.34 21.47
CA ASP A 186 29.11 14.47 22.91
C ASP A 186 28.10 13.43 23.44
N SER A 187 27.33 12.77 22.57
CA SER A 187 26.55 11.60 22.94
C SER A 187 27.42 10.35 23.25
N MET A 188 28.71 10.39 22.89
CA MET A 188 29.65 9.26 23.02
C MET A 188 30.45 9.22 24.35
N LYS A 189 30.31 10.20 25.26
CA LYS A 189 31.15 10.25 26.48
C LYS A 189 30.52 9.58 27.70
N VAL A 190 31.03 8.40 28.04
CA VAL A 190 31.10 7.87 29.42
C VAL A 190 32.27 8.59 30.15
N PRO A 191 32.14 9.01 31.42
CA PRO A 191 33.14 9.87 32.05
C PRO A 191 34.40 9.10 32.44
N SER A 192 35.54 9.46 31.85
CA SER A 192 36.87 9.11 32.37
C SER A 192 37.70 10.37 32.65
N ILE A 193 38.39 10.30 33.79
CA ILE A 193 39.11 11.32 34.57
C ILE A 193 40.19 12.07 33.75
N PRO A 194 40.42 13.37 34.00
CA PRO A 194 41.34 14.20 33.21
C PRO A 194 42.81 14.00 33.64
N SER A 195 43.71 13.94 32.66
CA SER A 195 45.16 14.12 32.86
C SER A 195 45.64 15.40 32.19
N THR A 196 46.51 16.09 32.92
CA THR A 196 47.00 17.46 32.81
C THR A 196 48.17 17.68 31.83
N THR A 197 48.29 18.96 31.38
CA THR A 197 49.51 19.74 31.00
C THR A 197 50.24 19.34 29.69
N THR A 198 50.74 20.25 28.83
CA THR A 198 51.48 21.52 29.04
C THR A 198 51.34 22.51 27.86
N ASP A 199 51.53 23.80 28.17
CA ASP A 199 51.77 24.94 27.27
C ASP A 199 52.99 24.74 26.33
N ASP A 200 53.03 25.38 25.15
CA ASP A 200 53.83 26.62 24.94
C ASP A 200 53.97 27.12 23.47
N VAL A 201 54.03 28.45 23.36
CA VAL A 201 54.73 29.35 22.40
C VAL A 201 54.09 29.78 21.06
N ALA A 202 53.99 31.11 21.00
CA ALA A 202 53.55 31.99 19.92
C ALA A 202 54.58 32.19 18.78
N GLY A 203 54.07 32.55 17.61
CA GLY A 203 54.84 33.13 16.50
C GLY A 203 54.01 34.13 15.71
N GLU A 204 54.32 35.42 15.86
CA GLU A 204 53.78 36.52 15.06
C GLU A 204 54.33 36.48 13.62
N THR A 205 53.52 36.86 12.63
CA THR A 205 54.04 37.52 11.42
C THR A 205 52.98 38.44 10.82
N ILE A 206 53.39 39.68 10.57
CA ILE A 206 52.61 40.80 10.02
C ILE A 206 52.72 40.82 8.49
N GLY A 207 51.62 41.15 7.81
CA GLY A 207 51.70 42.01 6.62
C GLY A 207 50.81 41.62 5.43
N GLY A 208 49.94 42.55 5.01
CA GLY A 208 49.48 42.62 3.62
C GLY A 208 47.99 42.84 3.43
N SER A 209 47.55 44.10 3.49
CA SER A 209 46.23 44.55 3.02
C SER A 209 46.13 44.51 1.50
N TYR A 210 45.11 43.85 0.97
CA TYR A 210 44.49 44.26 -0.30
C TYR A 210 42.97 44.25 -0.13
N GLN A 211 42.38 45.38 -0.48
CA GLN A 211 40.99 45.72 -0.39
C GLN A 211 40.37 45.38 -1.75
N GLU A 212 39.53 44.35 -1.82
CA GLU A 212 38.76 44.02 -3.02
C GLU A 212 37.26 43.96 -2.73
N MET A 213 36.50 44.48 -3.70
CA MET A 213 35.08 44.77 -3.67
C MET A 213 34.19 43.52 -3.51
N ASN A 214 33.15 43.68 -2.70
CA ASN A 214 32.01 42.78 -2.47
C ASN A 214 31.58 41.94 -3.69
N GLN A 215 31.97 40.67 -3.67
CA GLN A 215 31.21 39.55 -4.24
C GLN A 215 31.06 38.53 -3.11
N THR A 216 29.83 38.12 -2.80
CA THR A 216 29.55 37.17 -1.72
C THR A 216 30.22 35.82 -2.05
N ASP A 217 31.15 35.37 -1.20
CA ASP A 217 31.92 34.15 -1.43
C ASP A 217 30.97 32.92 -1.44
N PRO A 218 31.15 31.91 -2.33
CA PRO A 218 30.29 30.73 -2.38
C PRO A 218 30.23 29.94 -1.07
N SER A 219 31.26 30.08 -0.22
CA SER A 219 31.35 29.48 1.11
C SER A 219 30.37 30.09 2.12
N ASP A 220 30.12 31.40 2.03
CA ASP A 220 29.26 32.11 2.99
C ASP A 220 27.79 31.80 2.74
N LEU A 221 27.40 31.71 1.46
CA LEU A 221 26.06 31.26 1.05
C LEU A 221 25.78 29.83 1.57
N LYS A 222 26.77 28.93 1.51
CA LYS A 222 26.64 27.55 1.99
C LYS A 222 26.38 27.49 3.50
N GLN A 223 27.09 28.30 4.28
CA GLN A 223 26.91 28.32 5.74
C GLN A 223 25.53 28.85 6.14
N VAL A 224 25.03 29.88 5.45
CA VAL A 224 23.66 30.38 5.64
C VAL A 224 22.61 29.31 5.31
N MET A 225 22.82 28.53 4.24
CA MET A 225 21.92 27.41 3.90
C MET A 225 21.89 26.31 4.97
N ILE A 226 23.02 26.01 5.60
CA ILE A 226 23.11 25.01 6.68
C ILE A 226 22.33 25.50 7.91
N VAL A 227 22.51 26.76 8.30
CA VAL A 227 21.75 27.36 9.41
C VAL A 227 20.26 27.35 9.12
N LYS A 228 19.85 27.70 7.90
CA LYS A 228 18.44 27.60 7.46
C LYS A 228 17.90 26.18 7.59
N ALA A 229 18.64 25.18 7.11
CA ALA A 229 18.21 23.78 7.20
C ALA A 229 18.03 23.30 8.65
N LEU A 230 18.88 23.76 9.58
CA LEU A 230 18.73 23.46 11.01
C LEU A 230 17.50 24.14 11.62
N LEU A 231 17.18 25.37 11.21
CA LEU A 231 15.95 26.06 11.63
C LEU A 231 14.70 25.34 11.09
N ASP A 232 14.70 24.95 9.81
CA ASP A 232 13.60 24.19 9.20
C ASP A 232 13.41 22.83 9.91
N ALA A 233 14.50 22.16 10.29
CA ALA A 233 14.47 20.91 11.03
C ALA A 233 13.91 21.08 12.45
N ARG A 234 14.31 22.15 13.14
CA ARG A 234 13.78 22.53 14.45
C ARG A 234 12.27 22.76 14.40
N GLU A 235 11.79 23.56 13.45
CA GLU A 235 10.37 23.86 13.31
C GLU A 235 9.56 22.62 12.98
N THR A 236 10.04 21.80 12.04
CA THR A 236 9.40 20.52 11.70
C THR A 236 9.31 19.61 12.92
N LEU A 237 10.40 19.49 13.69
CA LEU A 237 10.43 18.62 14.86
C LEU A 237 9.44 19.07 15.94
N ILE A 238 9.30 20.38 16.18
CA ILE A 238 8.31 20.92 17.13
C ILE A 238 6.88 20.60 16.67
N GLU A 239 6.57 20.85 15.40
CA GLU A 239 5.24 20.60 14.84
C GLU A 239 4.86 19.11 14.97
N GLU A 240 5.77 18.22 14.57
CA GLU A 240 5.55 16.78 14.63
C GLU A 240 5.43 16.26 16.07
N LEU A 241 6.23 16.80 17.00
CA LEU A 241 6.13 16.46 18.42
C LEU A 241 4.75 16.81 18.97
N GLN A 242 4.27 18.03 18.69
CA GLN A 242 2.97 18.51 19.14
C GLN A 242 1.83 17.70 18.52
N LYS A 243 1.93 17.40 17.22
CA LYS A 243 0.95 16.57 16.50
C LYS A 243 0.87 15.16 17.09
N LEU A 244 2.00 14.51 17.35
CA LEU A 244 2.05 13.20 17.99
C LEU A 244 1.53 13.25 19.44
N GLY A 245 1.95 14.23 20.23
CA GLY A 245 1.47 14.46 21.60
C GLY A 245 -0.05 14.62 21.68
N ASN A 246 -0.62 15.43 20.78
CA ASN A 246 -2.06 15.62 20.66
C ASN A 246 -2.76 14.33 20.24
N ALA A 247 -2.24 13.61 19.24
CA ALA A 247 -2.83 12.37 18.75
C ALA A 247 -2.89 11.28 19.84
N ILE A 248 -1.89 11.22 20.73
CA ILE A 248 -1.87 10.30 21.86
C ILE A 248 -2.42 10.90 23.17
N ASN A 249 -2.99 12.10 23.15
CA ASN A 249 -3.51 12.80 24.34
C ASN A 249 -2.49 12.87 25.50
N GLN A 250 -1.23 13.20 25.19
CA GLN A 250 -0.16 13.32 26.16
C GLN A 250 0.58 14.63 25.95
N ALA A 251 0.51 15.51 26.95
CA ALA A 251 1.22 16.77 26.94
C ALA A 251 2.73 16.54 26.96
N ILE A 252 3.45 17.23 26.09
CA ILE A 252 4.91 17.20 26.04
C ILE A 252 5.40 18.46 26.71
N ASP A 253 6.21 18.28 27.76
CA ASP A 253 6.76 19.41 28.50
C ASP A 253 7.88 20.08 27.69
N LEU A 254 7.49 21.10 26.93
CA LEU A 254 8.41 21.97 26.20
C LEU A 254 8.82 23.21 27.01
N THR A 255 8.47 23.31 28.30
CA THR A 255 8.74 24.53 29.09
C THR A 255 10.24 24.85 29.20
N LYS A 256 11.07 23.80 29.32
CA LYS A 256 12.54 23.90 29.31
C LYS A 256 13.09 24.38 27.96
N PHE A 257 12.42 24.07 26.85
CA PHE A 257 12.74 24.57 25.52
C PHE A 257 12.31 26.04 25.36
N THR A 258 11.12 26.42 25.84
CA THR A 258 10.61 27.79 25.76
C THR A 258 11.48 28.78 26.53
N SER A 259 12.12 28.37 27.65
CA SER A 259 13.06 29.22 28.37
C SER A 259 14.35 29.53 27.58
N THR A 260 14.78 28.62 26.70
CA THR A 260 15.97 28.78 25.82
C THR A 260 15.62 29.53 24.51
N MET A 261 14.33 29.70 24.22
CA MET A 261 13.80 30.34 23.01
C MET A 261 13.81 31.88 23.09
N ASN A 262 13.98 32.47 24.28
CA ASN A 262 13.96 33.92 24.47
C ASN A 262 15.14 34.65 23.78
N ASP A 263 16.24 33.95 23.50
CA ASP A 263 17.39 34.52 22.78
C ASP A 263 17.20 34.54 21.25
N THR A 264 16.25 33.75 20.70
CA THR A 264 16.04 33.62 19.24
C THR A 264 15.09 34.67 18.66
N ARG A 265 14.31 35.40 19.47
CA ARG A 265 13.41 36.49 19.00
C ARG A 265 14.15 37.63 18.28
N LEU A 266 15.48 37.68 18.43
CA LEU A 266 16.34 38.55 17.65
C LEU A 266 16.25 38.23 16.14
N PHE A 267 16.25 36.96 15.74
CA PHE A 267 16.30 36.55 14.32
C PHE A 267 14.99 36.80 13.57
N ASP A 268 13.83 36.48 14.17
CA ASP A 268 12.51 36.82 13.59
C ASP A 268 12.37 38.34 13.43
N SER A 269 12.86 39.12 14.41
CA SER A 269 12.91 40.58 14.33
C SER A 269 13.87 41.08 13.23
N PHE A 270 14.98 40.39 12.97
CA PHE A 270 15.94 40.74 11.91
C PHE A 270 15.44 40.39 10.50
N LEU A 271 14.70 39.29 10.34
CA LEU A 271 14.03 38.95 9.08
C LEU A 271 12.85 39.88 8.79
N GLN A 272 12.10 40.27 9.83
CA GLN A 272 10.90 41.10 9.72
C GLN A 272 11.22 42.61 9.60
N ALA A 273 12.32 43.09 10.21
CA ALA A 273 12.78 44.48 10.07
C ALA A 273 13.24 44.86 8.65
N ASN A 274 13.72 43.89 7.87
CA ASN A 274 14.12 44.08 6.47
C ASN A 274 12.94 44.01 5.49
N GLN A 275 11.73 43.69 5.96
CA GLN A 275 10.49 43.74 5.17
C GLN A 275 9.85 45.14 5.18
N VAL A 276 10.19 45.98 6.17
CA VAL A 276 9.54 47.29 6.42
C VAL A 276 10.29 48.45 5.76
N THR A 277 11.46 48.23 5.15
CA THR A 277 12.29 49.28 4.53
C THR A 277 12.04 49.49 3.03
N ALA A 278 11.03 48.83 2.45
CA ALA A 278 10.70 48.93 1.02
C ALA A 278 9.48 49.83 0.70
N ASP A 279 8.96 50.61 1.66
CA ASP A 279 7.85 51.54 1.43
C ASP A 279 8.25 52.98 1.81
N ASN A 280 8.97 53.67 0.93
CA ASN A 280 8.96 55.14 0.89
C ASN A 280 9.27 55.69 -0.51
N GLU A 281 8.26 56.34 -1.10
CA GLU A 281 8.21 57.19 -2.30
C GLU A 281 8.39 56.46 -3.66
N VAL A 282 7.47 56.50 -4.64
CA VAL A 282 6.83 57.66 -5.29
C VAL A 282 5.50 57.30 -5.98
N SER A 283 4.47 58.12 -5.72
CA SER A 283 3.38 58.62 -6.59
C SER A 283 3.01 57.91 -7.90
N GLY A 284 1.73 57.49 -8.03
CA GLY A 284 1.06 57.26 -9.33
C GLY A 284 -0.35 56.67 -9.21
N GLN A 285 -1.36 57.41 -9.68
CA GLN A 285 -2.80 57.14 -9.60
C GLN A 285 -3.28 55.80 -10.22
N GLY A 286 -4.26 55.15 -9.57
CA GLY A 286 -5.22 54.22 -10.22
C GLY A 286 -5.99 53.33 -9.23
N LYS A 287 -7.31 53.55 -9.08
CA LYS A 287 -8.24 52.78 -8.21
C LYS A 287 -8.87 51.57 -8.95
N PRO A 288 -9.55 50.61 -8.26
CA PRO A 288 -9.38 49.16 -8.43
C PRO A 288 -10.60 48.40 -8.99
N GLN A 289 -10.46 47.11 -9.32
CA GLN A 289 -11.58 46.15 -9.37
C GLN A 289 -11.17 44.68 -9.12
N ASN A 290 -11.49 44.21 -7.90
CA ASN A 290 -11.98 42.90 -7.39
C ASN A 290 -11.65 41.53 -8.05
N GLY A 291 -11.19 40.61 -7.19
CA GLY A 291 -11.52 39.16 -7.19
C GLY A 291 -10.35 38.22 -6.81
N PRO A 292 -10.39 37.39 -5.74
CA PRO A 292 -9.23 36.65 -5.28
C PRO A 292 -9.10 35.28 -5.98
N GLU A 293 -8.02 35.10 -6.74
CA GLU A 293 -7.51 33.77 -7.11
C GLU A 293 -6.40 33.38 -6.13
N LYS A 294 -6.61 32.27 -5.43
CA LYS A 294 -5.70 31.71 -4.44
C LYS A 294 -4.62 30.91 -5.20
N ILE A 295 -3.49 31.55 -5.48
CA ILE A 295 -2.34 30.95 -6.14
C ILE A 295 -1.45 30.28 -5.09
N ASN A 296 -1.40 28.94 -5.09
CA ASN A 296 -0.35 28.17 -4.44
C ASN A 296 0.90 28.21 -5.34
N SER A 297 1.74 29.22 -5.16
CA SER A 297 3.10 29.27 -5.71
C SER A 297 3.99 30.19 -4.86
N GLU A 298 4.20 29.83 -3.59
CA GLU A 298 5.14 30.52 -2.70
C GLU A 298 6.34 29.63 -2.35
N SER A 299 6.93 28.95 -3.34
CA SER A 299 8.18 28.18 -3.13
C SER A 299 9.39 28.72 -3.89
N ASP A 300 9.20 29.62 -4.86
CA ASP A 300 10.27 30.03 -5.79
C ASP A 300 10.63 31.53 -5.72
N ILE A 301 10.12 32.29 -4.74
CA ILE A 301 10.35 33.75 -4.65
C ILE A 301 11.42 34.13 -3.59
N TRP A 302 11.91 33.18 -2.79
CA TRP A 302 12.84 33.48 -1.68
C TRP A 302 14.33 33.22 -1.96
N SER A 303 14.73 32.93 -3.20
CA SER A 303 16.16 32.81 -3.54
C SER A 303 16.88 34.17 -3.64
N ASP A 304 16.14 35.27 -3.81
CA ASP A 304 16.73 36.51 -4.36
C ASP A 304 16.93 37.65 -3.35
N GLN A 305 16.67 37.45 -2.05
CA GLN A 305 16.95 38.46 -1.02
C GLN A 305 17.54 37.84 0.25
N LEU A 306 18.80 37.38 0.14
CA LEU A 306 19.61 37.06 1.32
C LEU A 306 19.98 38.38 2.06
N PRO A 307 19.96 38.43 3.41
CA PRO A 307 20.38 39.62 4.14
C PRO A 307 21.86 39.91 3.85
N GLN A 308 22.16 41.04 3.20
CA GLN A 308 23.53 41.41 2.79
C GLN A 308 24.46 41.78 3.98
N ASN A 309 24.12 41.50 5.23
CA ASN A 309 24.82 42.04 6.42
C ASN A 309 24.94 41.07 7.62
N LEU A 310 25.10 39.76 7.43
CA LEU A 310 25.40 38.83 8.53
C LEU A 310 26.91 38.68 8.71
N SER A 311 27.43 38.89 9.93
CA SER A 311 28.82 38.61 10.24
C SER A 311 29.07 37.11 10.40
N GLN A 312 30.28 36.64 10.12
CA GLN A 312 30.63 35.22 10.23
C GLN A 312 30.48 34.67 11.66
N ASP A 313 30.67 35.53 12.66
CA ASP A 313 30.44 35.23 14.07
C ASP A 313 28.95 35.05 14.39
N ASP A 314 28.07 35.79 13.73
CA ASP A 314 26.62 35.64 13.89
C ASP A 314 26.13 34.32 13.29
N VAL A 315 26.61 33.94 12.10
CA VAL A 315 26.28 32.65 11.47
C VAL A 315 26.73 31.48 12.35
N THR A 316 27.93 31.55 12.92
CA THR A 316 28.47 30.51 13.81
C THR A 316 27.69 30.42 15.13
N ARG A 317 27.33 31.56 15.73
CA ARG A 317 26.46 31.58 16.93
C ARG A 317 25.09 30.97 16.66
N MET A 318 24.48 31.33 15.53
CA MET A 318 23.18 30.80 15.13
C MET A 318 23.23 29.29 14.86
N PHE A 319 24.31 28.82 14.24
CA PHE A 319 24.55 27.39 14.01
C PHE A 319 24.59 26.60 15.32
N ASN A 320 25.41 27.05 16.29
CA ASN A 320 25.55 26.36 17.58
C ASN A 320 24.23 26.38 18.36
N LEU A 321 23.57 27.54 18.45
CA LEU A 321 22.30 27.67 19.16
C LEU A 321 21.20 26.79 18.55
N SER A 322 21.07 26.79 17.22
CA SER A 322 20.07 25.98 16.52
C SER A 322 20.39 24.50 16.67
N GLY A 323 21.67 24.12 16.59
CA GLY A 323 22.12 22.74 16.81
C GLY A 323 21.76 22.20 18.19
N ASP A 324 22.07 22.95 19.25
CA ASP A 324 21.75 22.57 20.63
C ASP A 324 20.24 22.43 20.85
N GLN A 325 19.45 23.32 20.23
CA GLN A 325 18.00 23.28 20.28
C GLN A 325 17.43 22.03 19.61
N VAL A 326 17.88 21.70 18.40
CA VAL A 326 17.43 20.48 17.69
C VAL A 326 17.84 19.23 18.48
N LEU A 327 19.07 19.18 18.99
CA LEU A 327 19.54 18.05 19.81
C LEU A 327 18.67 17.84 21.06
N HIS A 328 18.30 18.93 21.75
CA HIS A 328 17.45 18.87 22.93
C HIS A 328 16.04 18.36 22.59
N LEU A 329 15.44 18.89 21.53
CA LEU A 329 14.13 18.45 21.04
C LEU A 329 14.16 16.98 20.62
N TRP A 330 15.21 16.56 19.93
CA TRP A 330 15.37 15.20 19.45
C TRP A 330 15.55 14.20 20.60
N SER A 331 16.36 14.54 21.60
CA SER A 331 16.51 13.72 22.82
C SER A 331 15.18 13.60 23.58
N THR A 332 14.40 14.67 23.62
CA THR A 332 13.05 14.69 24.21
C THR A 332 12.11 13.79 23.42
N PHE A 333 12.14 13.86 22.09
CA PHE A 333 11.39 12.98 21.20
C PHE A 333 11.71 11.51 21.42
N LEU A 334 12.99 11.11 21.42
CA LEU A 334 13.39 9.72 21.60
C LEU A 334 12.92 9.16 22.95
N THR A 335 12.97 9.98 24.01
CA THR A 335 12.46 9.60 25.33
C THR A 335 10.94 9.45 25.31
N PHE A 336 10.23 10.43 24.76
CA PHE A 336 8.77 10.39 24.60
C PHE A 336 8.31 9.19 23.75
N HIS A 337 9.05 8.88 22.69
CA HIS A 337 8.82 7.72 21.84
C HIS A 337 9.00 6.42 22.62
N ARG A 338 10.06 6.28 23.42
CA ARG A 338 10.29 5.10 24.25
C ARG A 338 9.13 4.82 25.21
N ASP A 339 8.64 5.86 25.86
CA ASP A 339 7.55 5.75 26.83
C ASP A 339 6.19 5.43 26.18
N ASN A 340 6.01 5.83 24.91
CA ASN A 340 4.73 5.75 24.19
C ASN A 340 4.75 4.90 22.92
N LYS A 341 5.77 4.03 22.77
CA LYS A 341 6.09 3.28 21.54
C LYS A 341 4.89 2.62 20.85
N THR A 342 4.00 1.96 21.59
CA THR A 342 2.83 1.27 21.02
C THR A 342 1.80 2.25 20.46
N ARG A 343 1.50 3.31 21.22
CA ARG A 343 0.49 4.31 20.84
C ARG A 343 0.97 5.15 19.66
N ILE A 344 2.25 5.52 19.64
CA ILE A 344 2.86 6.23 18.52
C ILE A 344 2.83 5.36 17.26
N MET A 345 3.19 4.08 17.36
CA MET A 345 3.12 3.13 16.24
C MET A 345 1.70 2.98 15.69
N GLU A 346 0.67 2.92 16.54
CA GLU A 346 -0.73 2.87 16.12
C GLU A 346 -1.13 4.13 15.34
N VAL A 347 -0.80 5.33 15.87
CA VAL A 347 -1.07 6.60 15.19
C VAL A 347 -0.35 6.67 13.84
N LEU A 348 0.94 6.34 13.78
CA LEU A 348 1.71 6.38 12.55
C LEU A 348 1.21 5.37 11.52
N ARG A 349 0.76 4.18 11.95
CA ARG A 349 0.15 3.18 11.08
C ARG A 349 -1.17 3.68 10.48
N ASP A 350 -2.00 4.34 11.27
CA ASP A 350 -3.27 4.89 10.80
C ASP A 350 -3.06 6.04 9.79
N VAL A 351 -2.04 6.88 10.01
CA VAL A 351 -1.63 7.92 9.05
C VAL A 351 -1.11 7.26 7.78
N TRP A 352 -0.18 6.31 7.90
CA TRP A 352 0.36 5.56 6.75
C TRP A 352 -0.76 4.88 5.93
N ALA A 353 -1.73 4.25 6.57
CA ALA A 353 -2.82 3.56 5.87
C ALA A 353 -3.68 4.54 5.04
N LYS A 354 -3.85 5.78 5.49
CA LYS A 354 -4.56 6.82 4.74
C LYS A 354 -3.72 7.33 3.57
N ASP A 355 -2.45 7.64 3.82
CA ASP A 355 -1.53 8.17 2.81
C ASP A 355 -1.25 7.14 1.71
N ARG A 356 -1.11 5.85 2.07
CA ARG A 356 -0.87 4.74 1.15
C ARG A 356 -1.97 4.59 0.11
N LYS A 357 -3.22 4.84 0.50
CA LYS A 357 -4.37 4.82 -0.42
C LYS A 357 -4.26 5.92 -1.47
N ALA A 358 -3.84 7.12 -1.08
CA ALA A 358 -3.63 8.23 -2.00
C ALA A 358 -2.44 7.93 -2.93
N GLU A 359 -1.35 7.38 -2.40
CA GLU A 359 -0.18 7.01 -3.18
C GLU A 359 -0.51 5.96 -4.25
N TRP A 360 -1.25 4.90 -3.91
CA TRP A 360 -1.66 3.89 -4.88
C TRP A 360 -2.71 4.36 -5.88
N SER A 361 -3.47 5.42 -5.56
CA SER A 361 -4.42 5.99 -6.50
C SER A 361 -3.76 6.53 -7.77
N LEU A 362 -2.45 6.80 -7.74
CA LEU A 362 -1.68 7.18 -8.92
C LEU A 362 -1.75 6.13 -10.04
N TRP A 363 -1.75 4.83 -9.70
CA TRP A 363 -1.83 3.73 -10.68
C TRP A 363 -3.25 3.23 -10.93
N MET A 364 -4.26 3.90 -10.35
CA MET A 364 -5.67 3.49 -10.46
C MET A 364 -6.51 4.55 -11.17
N VAL A 365 -7.25 4.13 -12.19
CA VAL A 365 -8.17 5.00 -12.92
C VAL A 365 -9.60 4.64 -12.59
N TYR A 366 -10.31 5.53 -11.89
CA TYR A 366 -11.69 5.30 -11.47
C TYR A 366 -12.70 5.80 -12.51
N SER A 367 -13.72 5.00 -12.80
CA SER A 367 -14.89 5.39 -13.57
C SER A 367 -16.16 4.87 -12.93
N LYS A 368 -17.25 5.63 -13.13
CA LYS A 368 -18.61 5.19 -12.79
C LYS A 368 -19.32 4.77 -14.06
N VAL A 369 -19.93 3.59 -14.02
CA VAL A 369 -20.63 3.02 -15.18
C VAL A 369 -22.04 2.59 -14.76
N GLU A 370 -23.02 2.86 -15.61
CA GLU A 370 -24.38 2.37 -15.37
C GLU A 370 -24.49 0.89 -15.71
N MET A 371 -25.25 0.14 -14.91
CA MET A 371 -25.50 -1.28 -15.16
C MET A 371 -26.25 -1.45 -16.49
N PRO A 372 -25.65 -2.07 -17.52
CA PRO A 372 -26.29 -2.21 -18.82
C PRO A 372 -27.44 -3.22 -18.74
N HIS A 373 -28.59 -2.90 -19.32
CA HIS A 373 -29.66 -3.89 -19.57
C HIS A 373 -30.10 -3.80 -21.03
N ARG A 374 -30.08 -4.94 -21.72
CA ARG A 374 -30.67 -5.04 -23.05
C ARG A 374 -32.01 -5.75 -22.92
N HIS A 375 -33.07 -5.05 -23.29
CA HIS A 375 -34.38 -5.66 -23.43
C HIS A 375 -34.32 -6.67 -24.59
N ILE A 376 -34.78 -7.89 -24.31
CA ILE A 376 -35.04 -8.88 -25.34
C ILE A 376 -36.36 -8.42 -25.96
N ASP A 377 -36.30 -7.83 -27.16
CA ASP A 377 -37.52 -7.56 -27.93
C ASP A 377 -38.12 -8.91 -28.31
N ASP A 378 -39.17 -9.30 -27.60
CA ASP A 378 -39.94 -10.50 -27.84
C ASP A 378 -41.17 -10.06 -28.64
N GLY A 379 -41.08 -10.11 -29.98
CA GLY A 379 -42.21 -9.76 -30.84
C GLY A 379 -41.85 -9.44 -32.28
N PHE A 380 -41.79 -10.46 -33.13
CA PHE A 380 -42.13 -10.28 -34.54
C PHE A 380 -43.66 -10.28 -34.65
N GLU A 381 -44.26 -9.10 -34.67
CA GLU A 381 -45.50 -8.88 -35.41
C GLU A 381 -45.30 -7.69 -36.34
N GLU A 382 -45.39 -7.95 -37.64
CA GLU A 382 -45.42 -6.96 -38.69
C GLU A 382 -46.59 -5.99 -38.46
N THR A 383 -46.29 -4.76 -38.02
CA THR A 383 -47.12 -3.61 -38.37
C THR A 383 -46.24 -2.41 -38.69
N THR A 384 -46.20 -2.09 -39.98
CA THR A 384 -45.69 -0.83 -40.53
C THR A 384 -46.52 0.34 -40.04
N HIS A 385 -46.05 1.15 -39.08
CA HIS A 385 -46.46 2.56 -38.98
C HIS A 385 -45.40 3.42 -38.26
N HIS A 386 -44.98 4.48 -38.95
CA HIS A 386 -44.08 5.53 -38.50
C HIS A 386 -44.51 6.17 -37.16
N VAL A 387 -43.64 6.14 -36.15
CA VAL A 387 -43.67 7.11 -35.03
C VAL A 387 -42.24 7.53 -34.65
N LEU A 388 -41.93 8.75 -35.06
CA LEU A 388 -41.10 9.78 -34.44
C LEU A 388 -39.93 9.35 -33.52
N HIS A 389 -38.72 9.57 -34.02
CA HIS A 389 -37.47 9.66 -33.27
C HIS A 389 -37.62 10.41 -31.93
N LYS A 390 -37.50 9.68 -30.81
CA LYS A 390 -37.06 10.26 -29.53
C LYS A 390 -35.56 10.02 -29.37
N ARG A 391 -34.83 11.03 -29.80
CA ARG A 391 -33.41 11.28 -29.56
C ARG A 391 -33.15 11.32 -28.04
N GLY A 392 -32.31 10.43 -27.53
CA GLY A 392 -32.00 10.40 -26.09
C GLY A 392 -31.28 9.16 -25.58
N SER A 393 -30.37 8.57 -26.36
CA SER A 393 -29.29 7.73 -25.84
C SER A 393 -28.11 7.99 -26.76
N SER A 394 -27.02 8.51 -26.21
CA SER A 394 -25.77 8.68 -26.96
C SER A 394 -25.44 7.38 -27.65
N LEU A 395 -25.39 7.43 -28.99
CA LEU A 395 -24.72 6.44 -29.81
C LEU A 395 -23.32 6.27 -29.22
N TRP A 396 -23.10 5.13 -28.55
CA TRP A 396 -21.76 4.62 -28.30
C TRP A 396 -21.08 4.55 -29.67
N LYS A 397 -19.95 5.25 -29.82
CA LYS A 397 -19.08 5.13 -30.99
C LYS A 397 -18.81 3.65 -31.22
N LEU A 398 -19.36 3.11 -32.30
CA LEU A 398 -19.51 1.70 -32.58
C LEU A 398 -18.35 1.17 -33.45
N SER A 399 -17.14 1.70 -33.29
CA SER A 399 -15.97 1.35 -34.13
C SER A 399 -14.79 0.75 -33.38
N ASP A 400 -14.71 0.84 -32.06
CA ASP A 400 -13.45 0.53 -31.35
C ASP A 400 -13.61 -0.70 -30.46
N ASP A 401 -12.69 -1.66 -30.59
CA ASP A 401 -12.64 -2.90 -29.79
C ASP A 401 -12.47 -2.56 -28.29
N PRO A 402 -13.38 -2.98 -27.40
CA PRO A 402 -13.31 -2.68 -25.97
C PRO A 402 -12.00 -3.15 -25.31
N VAL A 403 -11.38 -4.21 -25.82
CA VAL A 403 -10.07 -4.69 -25.36
C VAL A 403 -9.00 -3.64 -25.68
N HIS A 404 -8.90 -3.25 -26.94
CA HIS A 404 -7.94 -2.24 -27.41
C HIS A 404 -8.15 -0.88 -26.72
N MET A 405 -9.39 -0.48 -26.47
CA MET A 405 -9.71 0.75 -25.73
C MET A 405 -9.18 0.72 -24.28
N ALA A 406 -9.30 -0.42 -23.60
CA ALA A 406 -8.79 -0.58 -22.24
C ALA A 406 -7.26 -0.57 -22.20
N GLU A 407 -6.60 -1.20 -23.17
CA GLU A 407 -5.13 -1.15 -23.35
C GLU A 407 -4.65 0.27 -23.60
N MET A 408 -5.20 0.94 -24.61
CA MET A 408 -4.87 2.34 -24.95
C MET A 408 -5.04 3.28 -23.74
N LYS A 409 -6.10 3.08 -22.96
CA LYS A 409 -6.34 3.89 -21.75
C LYS A 409 -5.29 3.65 -20.68
N ALA A 410 -4.84 2.41 -20.49
CA ALA A 410 -3.78 2.08 -19.55
C ALA A 410 -2.42 2.65 -20.00
N ASP A 411 -2.11 2.54 -21.29
CA ASP A 411 -0.85 3.03 -21.86
C ASP A 411 -0.74 4.56 -21.76
N LEU A 412 -1.81 5.28 -22.13
CA LEU A 412 -1.86 6.75 -21.97
C LEU A 412 -1.69 7.18 -20.51
N HIS A 413 -2.25 6.42 -19.57
CA HIS A 413 -2.09 6.70 -18.14
C HIS A 413 -0.64 6.45 -17.68
N ARG A 414 -0.01 5.38 -18.16
CA ARG A 414 1.41 5.07 -17.90
C ARG A 414 2.34 6.17 -18.44
N GLU A 415 2.09 6.66 -19.66
CA GLU A 415 2.82 7.79 -20.25
C GLU A 415 2.67 9.07 -19.41
N SER A 416 1.46 9.35 -18.92
CA SER A 416 1.22 10.48 -18.01
C SER A 416 1.98 10.34 -16.69
N LEU A 417 2.09 9.14 -16.14
CA LEU A 417 2.84 8.88 -14.90
C LEU A 417 4.34 9.03 -15.11
N ALA A 418 4.88 8.61 -16.25
CA ALA A 418 6.29 8.76 -16.58
C ALA A 418 6.73 10.24 -16.67
N GLN A 419 5.81 11.14 -17.01
CA GLN A 419 6.05 12.59 -17.03
C GLN A 419 5.88 13.25 -15.66
N MET A 420 5.29 12.55 -14.68
CA MET A 420 5.01 13.09 -13.36
C MET A 420 6.27 13.09 -12.49
N LYS A 421 6.70 14.27 -12.03
CA LYS A 421 7.75 14.38 -11.01
C LYS A 421 7.14 14.17 -9.63
N ILE A 422 7.32 12.98 -9.05
CA ILE A 422 6.87 12.67 -7.70
C ILE A 422 7.80 13.40 -6.71
N ASN A 423 7.37 14.58 -6.27
CA ASN A 423 8.11 15.43 -5.33
C ASN A 423 7.46 15.38 -3.94
N SER A 424 7.32 14.18 -3.37
CA SER A 424 6.73 13.98 -2.05
C SER A 424 7.78 14.05 -0.93
N ARG A 425 7.33 14.43 0.28
CA ARG A 425 8.13 14.32 1.52
C ARG A 425 8.00 12.92 2.16
N SER A 426 7.21 12.03 1.56
CA SER A 426 6.95 10.68 2.07
C SER A 426 8.07 9.70 1.68
N ILE A 427 8.28 8.69 2.52
CA ILE A 427 9.16 7.56 2.21
C ILE A 427 8.52 6.75 1.06
N GLN A 428 9.33 6.41 0.06
CA GLN A 428 8.92 5.70 -1.14
C GLN A 428 9.33 4.23 -1.04
N ASP A 429 8.40 3.31 -1.25
CA ASP A 429 8.67 1.87 -1.32
C ASP A 429 9.29 1.54 -2.69
N MET A 430 10.54 1.06 -2.72
CA MET A 430 11.23 0.84 -3.98
C MET A 430 10.66 -0.32 -4.79
N GLN A 431 9.84 -1.19 -4.20
CA GLN A 431 9.09 -2.21 -4.96
C GLN A 431 8.09 -1.59 -5.95
N ILE A 432 7.67 -0.34 -5.72
CA ILE A 432 6.75 0.40 -6.60
C ILE A 432 7.47 1.55 -7.32
N PHE A 433 8.32 2.29 -6.59
CA PHE A 433 8.96 3.51 -7.09
C PHE A 433 10.32 3.29 -7.75
N GLY A 434 10.91 2.09 -7.60
CA GLY A 434 12.16 1.74 -8.26
C GLY A 434 12.02 1.70 -9.78
N ASP A 435 10.92 1.09 -10.26
CA ASP A 435 10.53 1.13 -11.66
C ASP A 435 9.01 1.33 -11.78
N PRO A 436 8.53 2.59 -11.80
CA PRO A 436 7.10 2.88 -11.95
C PRO A 436 6.50 2.35 -13.25
N SER A 437 7.33 2.10 -14.28
CA SER A 437 6.88 1.55 -15.55
C SER A 437 6.55 0.07 -15.49
N ALA A 438 7.08 -0.66 -14.50
CA ALA A 438 6.76 -2.06 -14.23
C ALA A 438 5.47 -2.22 -13.38
N ALA A 439 4.99 -1.16 -12.74
CA ALA A 439 3.78 -1.22 -11.91
C ALA A 439 2.52 -1.47 -12.76
N PRO A 440 1.58 -2.33 -12.31
CA PRO A 440 0.33 -2.57 -13.03
C PRO A 440 -0.60 -1.35 -12.98
N ILE A 441 -1.31 -1.07 -14.07
CA ILE A 441 -2.34 -0.03 -14.12
C ILE A 441 -3.70 -0.69 -13.94
N VAL A 442 -4.49 -0.19 -12.98
CA VAL A 442 -5.80 -0.75 -12.65
C VAL A 442 -6.92 0.24 -13.02
N ILE A 443 -7.78 -0.12 -13.96
CA ILE A 443 -8.96 0.67 -14.31
C ILE A 443 -10.15 0.11 -13.54
N VAL A 444 -10.71 0.90 -12.64
CA VAL A 444 -11.78 0.49 -11.73
C VAL A 444 -13.10 1.10 -12.17
N GLU A 445 -14.00 0.26 -12.67
CA GLU A 445 -15.38 0.61 -12.99
C GLU A 445 -16.30 0.25 -11.82
N ARG A 446 -16.79 1.26 -11.10
CA ARG A 446 -17.86 1.07 -10.12
C ARG A 446 -19.21 1.11 -10.83
N VAL A 447 -19.92 -0.01 -10.80
CA VAL A 447 -21.18 -0.17 -11.53
C VAL A 447 -22.36 0.22 -10.64
N THR A 448 -23.15 1.19 -11.07
CA THR A 448 -24.35 1.66 -10.36
C THR A 448 -25.62 1.22 -11.05
N ASN A 449 -26.64 0.84 -10.27
CA ASN A 449 -27.98 0.62 -10.80
C ASN A 449 -28.58 1.97 -11.23
N ALA A 450 -29.17 2.03 -12.43
CA ALA A 450 -29.86 3.24 -12.88
C ALA A 450 -30.97 3.61 -11.88
N PRO A 451 -31.08 4.88 -11.44
CA PRO A 451 -32.07 5.27 -10.47
C PRO A 451 -33.48 5.15 -11.07
N ARG A 452 -34.35 4.31 -10.47
CA ARG A 452 -35.80 4.51 -10.63
C ARG A 452 -36.10 5.88 -10.02
N ARG A 453 -36.65 6.80 -10.82
CA ARG A 453 -36.92 8.20 -10.42
C ARG A 453 -37.60 8.28 -9.06
N THR A 454 -36.82 8.60 -8.03
CA THR A 454 -37.22 9.27 -6.80
C THR A 454 -35.99 9.95 -6.21
N LEU A 455 -36.24 11.10 -5.58
CA LEU A 455 -35.31 12.20 -5.32
C LEU A 455 -33.94 11.84 -4.68
N SER A 456 -32.92 12.52 -5.21
CA SER A 456 -31.72 13.04 -4.53
C SER A 456 -30.96 12.12 -3.56
N TYR A 457 -29.88 11.51 -4.06
CA TYR A 457 -28.81 10.94 -3.22
C TYR A 457 -27.42 11.24 -3.82
N ASN A 458 -26.91 12.44 -3.51
CA ASN A 458 -25.48 12.75 -3.59
C ASN A 458 -24.92 12.67 -2.17
N SER A 459 -24.42 11.51 -1.75
CA SER A 459 -23.73 11.38 -0.44
C SER A 459 -22.47 10.53 -0.45
N PHE A 460 -22.23 9.68 -1.45
CA PHE A 460 -21.04 8.82 -1.45
C PHE A 460 -19.80 9.37 -2.17
N MET A 461 -19.88 10.54 -2.82
CA MET A 461 -18.73 11.15 -3.51
C MET A 461 -18.21 12.45 -2.90
N LYS A 462 -18.76 12.90 -1.78
CA LYS A 462 -18.26 14.11 -1.10
C LYS A 462 -17.24 13.85 0.01
N ASN A 463 -17.02 12.60 0.41
CA ASN A 463 -16.11 12.26 1.52
C ASN A 463 -14.69 11.89 1.05
N LEU A 464 -14.32 12.14 -0.21
CA LEU A 464 -12.96 11.88 -0.69
C LEU A 464 -12.09 13.12 -0.87
N ASP A 465 -12.63 14.34 -0.85
CA ASP A 465 -11.88 15.54 -1.27
C ASP A 465 -11.87 16.75 -0.31
N VAL A 466 -12.44 16.68 0.91
CA VAL A 466 -12.28 17.80 1.88
C VAL A 466 -12.22 17.28 3.31
N LEU A 467 -11.02 17.20 3.89
CA LEU A 467 -10.85 17.32 5.34
C LEU A 467 -9.48 17.91 5.69
N ASP A 468 -9.37 19.23 5.51
CA ASP A 468 -8.65 20.17 6.37
C ASP A 468 -9.34 21.53 6.09
N SER A 469 -9.76 22.35 7.06
CA SER A 469 -9.01 22.83 8.22
C SER A 469 -9.90 23.72 9.14
N VAL A 470 -9.47 23.88 10.40
CA VAL A 470 -9.75 24.98 11.38
C VAL A 470 -11.06 24.97 12.18
N ALA A 471 -10.90 24.82 13.51
CA ALA A 471 -11.85 25.15 14.57
C ALA A 471 -11.88 26.66 14.86
N SER A 472 -13.04 27.26 15.18
CA SER A 472 -13.48 27.74 16.51
C SER A 472 -14.33 29.04 16.34
N PRO A 473 -14.97 29.69 17.36
CA PRO A 473 -15.38 29.30 18.73
C PRO A 473 -16.86 29.66 19.10
N ALA A 474 -17.29 29.27 20.33
CA ALA A 474 -18.50 29.68 21.08
C ALA A 474 -19.86 29.13 20.56
N ASP A 475 -20.74 28.51 21.37
CA ASP A 475 -21.33 29.04 22.60
C ASP A 475 -21.63 27.99 23.69
N ILE A 476 -21.67 28.54 24.91
CA ILE A 476 -21.84 27.95 26.23
C ILE A 476 -23.31 27.60 26.52
N SER A 477 -23.61 26.42 27.10
CA SER A 477 -24.38 26.30 28.37
C SER A 477 -24.69 24.85 28.79
N SER A 478 -24.21 24.52 30.00
CA SER A 478 -24.81 23.72 31.08
C SER A 478 -25.76 22.55 30.76
N GLU A 479 -25.39 21.33 31.18
CA GLU A 479 -26.08 20.69 32.32
C GLU A 479 -25.26 19.56 32.96
N GLU A 480 -25.41 19.46 34.28
CA GLU A 480 -24.60 18.70 35.21
C GLU A 480 -24.96 17.20 35.28
N GLY A 481 -23.92 16.37 35.49
CA GLY A 481 -23.93 15.36 36.55
C GLY A 481 -24.75 14.08 36.36
N LYS A 482 -24.18 13.07 35.68
CA LYS A 482 -24.37 11.65 36.06
C LYS A 482 -23.08 10.84 35.93
N LYS A 483 -22.61 10.31 37.06
CA LYS A 483 -21.52 9.32 37.17
C LYS A 483 -21.77 8.11 36.26
N PRO A 484 -20.76 7.55 35.58
CA PRO A 484 -20.95 6.34 34.79
C PRO A 484 -21.08 5.13 35.70
N SER A 485 -22.23 4.45 35.60
CA SER A 485 -22.45 3.13 36.19
C SER A 485 -21.45 2.12 35.64
N ARG A 486 -20.80 1.37 36.54
CA ARG A 486 -19.98 0.18 36.25
C ARG A 486 -20.59 -0.64 35.12
N SER A 487 -19.96 -0.62 33.95
CA SER A 487 -20.29 -1.48 32.83
C SER A 487 -20.02 -2.92 33.22
N LYS A 488 -21.08 -3.74 33.24
CA LYS A 488 -20.95 -5.20 33.19
C LYS A 488 -20.16 -5.52 31.91
N ALA A 489 -19.07 -6.26 32.05
CA ALA A 489 -18.28 -6.74 30.92
C ALA A 489 -19.21 -7.45 29.91
N ALA A 490 -19.52 -6.78 28.81
CA ALA A 490 -20.22 -7.39 27.69
C ALA A 490 -19.33 -8.54 27.20
N LYS A 491 -19.82 -9.79 27.30
CA LYS A 491 -19.17 -10.95 26.67
C LYS A 491 -19.01 -10.62 25.18
N ARG A 492 -17.78 -10.31 24.75
CA ARG A 492 -17.46 -9.92 23.37
C ARG A 492 -17.90 -11.03 22.42
N SER A 493 -18.91 -10.75 21.60
CA SER A 493 -19.27 -11.57 20.44
C SER A 493 -18.06 -11.62 19.51
N ARG A 494 -17.69 -12.80 19.00
CA ARG A 494 -16.61 -12.92 18.01
C ARG A 494 -17.21 -13.23 16.66
N ASP A 495 -16.96 -12.36 15.70
CA ASP A 495 -17.35 -12.59 14.30
C ASP A 495 -16.45 -13.66 13.69
N LEU A 496 -17.03 -14.53 12.88
CA LEU A 496 -16.32 -15.57 12.14
C LEU A 496 -16.23 -15.13 10.69
N LYS A 497 -15.02 -14.78 10.26
CA LYS A 497 -14.73 -14.42 8.88
C LYS A 497 -13.97 -15.56 8.23
N VAL A 498 -14.46 -16.03 7.08
CA VAL A 498 -13.89 -17.15 6.34
C VAL A 498 -13.66 -16.74 4.90
N VAL A 499 -12.50 -17.08 4.35
CA VAL A 499 -12.20 -16.93 2.93
C VAL A 499 -11.83 -18.29 2.34
N VAL A 500 -12.49 -18.64 1.25
CA VAL A 500 -12.23 -19.87 0.48
C VAL A 500 -11.53 -19.48 -0.82
N PHE A 501 -10.35 -20.05 -1.07
CA PHE A 501 -9.57 -19.86 -2.28
C PHE A 501 -9.68 -21.08 -3.17
N VAL A 502 -10.00 -20.89 -4.45
CA VAL A 502 -10.23 -21.97 -5.43
C VAL A 502 -9.36 -21.75 -6.66
N HIS A 503 -8.45 -22.69 -6.90
CA HIS A 503 -7.46 -22.64 -7.97
C HIS A 503 -8.06 -22.88 -9.37
N GLY A 504 -7.27 -22.59 -10.41
CA GLY A 504 -7.63 -22.77 -11.81
C GLY A 504 -7.38 -24.19 -12.36
N PHE A 505 -7.45 -24.33 -13.67
CA PHE A 505 -7.25 -25.60 -14.37
C PHE A 505 -5.80 -26.05 -14.25
N GLN A 506 -5.57 -27.29 -13.81
CA GLN A 506 -4.23 -27.82 -13.50
C GLN A 506 -3.46 -26.97 -12.48
N GLY A 507 -4.16 -26.14 -11.71
CA GLY A 507 -3.58 -25.36 -10.61
C GLY A 507 -3.43 -26.17 -9.33
N HIS A 508 -2.70 -25.60 -8.40
CA HIS A 508 -2.44 -26.12 -7.05
C HIS A 508 -3.13 -25.22 -6.02
N HIS A 509 -3.55 -25.77 -4.87
CA HIS A 509 -4.26 -25.00 -3.83
C HIS A 509 -3.47 -23.77 -3.34
N LEU A 510 -2.13 -23.78 -3.45
CA LEU A 510 -1.26 -22.67 -3.06
C LEU A 510 -1.09 -21.57 -4.11
N ASP A 511 -1.66 -21.69 -5.31
CA ASP A 511 -1.52 -20.70 -6.38
C ASP A 511 -2.01 -19.30 -5.97
N LEU A 512 -3.03 -19.25 -5.10
CA LEU A 512 -3.60 -18.00 -4.58
C LEU A 512 -2.96 -17.53 -3.26
N ARG A 513 -1.82 -18.09 -2.86
CA ARG A 513 -1.15 -17.77 -1.57
C ARG A 513 -0.79 -16.28 -1.43
N LEU A 514 -0.52 -15.61 -2.54
CA LEU A 514 -0.15 -14.20 -2.56
C LEU A 514 -1.35 -13.32 -2.14
N VAL A 515 -2.51 -13.53 -2.76
CA VAL A 515 -3.78 -12.88 -2.36
C VAL A 515 -4.15 -13.23 -0.92
N ARG A 516 -3.95 -14.49 -0.52
CA ARG A 516 -4.15 -14.96 0.86
C ARG A 516 -3.29 -14.19 1.88
N ASN A 517 -2.00 -13.99 1.57
CA ASN A 517 -1.06 -13.30 2.46
C ASN A 517 -1.44 -11.83 2.62
N GLN A 518 -1.79 -11.16 1.53
CA GLN A 518 -2.26 -9.77 1.56
C GLN A 518 -3.55 -9.62 2.40
N TRP A 519 -4.45 -10.62 2.37
CA TRP A 519 -5.66 -10.60 3.21
C TRP A 519 -5.32 -10.74 4.69
N LEU A 520 -4.37 -11.61 5.05
CA LEU A 520 -3.94 -11.80 6.43
C LEU A 520 -3.26 -10.57 7.04
N LEU A 521 -2.66 -9.73 6.20
CA LEU A 521 -2.12 -8.44 6.62
C LEU A 521 -3.23 -7.44 7.01
N ILE A 522 -4.39 -7.51 6.35
CA ILE A 522 -5.55 -6.66 6.66
C ILE A 522 -6.31 -7.19 7.87
N ASP A 523 -6.53 -8.51 7.95
CA ASP A 523 -7.20 -9.16 9.07
C ASP A 523 -6.54 -10.48 9.45
N SER A 524 -5.68 -10.44 10.47
CA SER A 524 -4.96 -11.61 10.96
C SER A 524 -5.86 -12.67 11.64
N LYS A 525 -7.12 -12.34 11.96
CA LYS A 525 -8.06 -13.25 12.62
C LYS A 525 -8.89 -14.06 11.63
N ILE A 526 -8.77 -13.78 10.34
CA ILE A 526 -9.54 -14.47 9.31
C ILE A 526 -9.13 -15.95 9.19
N GLU A 527 -10.13 -16.80 9.03
CA GLU A 527 -9.97 -18.23 8.82
C GLU A 527 -9.94 -18.50 7.31
N ILE A 528 -8.95 -19.28 6.87
CA ILE A 528 -8.67 -19.46 5.45
C ILE A 528 -8.78 -20.94 5.09
N LEU A 529 -9.43 -21.22 3.97
CA LEU A 529 -9.45 -22.50 3.31
C LEU A 529 -8.83 -22.34 1.92
N MET A 530 -7.66 -22.91 1.70
CA MET A 530 -7.13 -23.14 0.35
C MET A 530 -7.72 -24.48 -0.11
N SER A 531 -8.65 -24.47 -1.06
CA SER A 531 -9.37 -25.67 -1.48
C SER A 531 -8.44 -26.68 -2.16
N GLU A 532 -8.33 -27.88 -1.61
CA GLU A 532 -7.58 -29.01 -2.18
C GLU A 532 -8.52 -30.00 -2.89
N ALA A 533 -9.84 -29.88 -2.69
CA ALA A 533 -10.83 -30.86 -3.15
C ALA A 533 -10.81 -31.14 -4.67
N ASN A 534 -10.27 -30.21 -5.46
CA ASN A 534 -10.15 -30.30 -6.91
C ASN A 534 -8.71 -30.39 -7.43
N GLU A 535 -7.71 -30.41 -6.56
CA GLU A 535 -6.31 -30.65 -6.92
C GLU A 535 -6.21 -32.01 -7.62
N ASP A 536 -5.57 -32.04 -8.79
CA ASP A 536 -5.50 -33.21 -9.70
C ASP A 536 -6.81 -33.66 -10.39
N LYS A 537 -7.94 -33.00 -10.14
CA LYS A 537 -9.27 -33.40 -10.66
C LYS A 537 -10.00 -32.26 -11.36
N THR A 538 -9.26 -31.44 -12.08
CA THR A 538 -9.78 -30.23 -12.77
C THR A 538 -10.30 -30.50 -14.20
N SER A 539 -10.19 -31.71 -14.72
CA SER A 539 -10.63 -32.07 -16.08
C SER A 539 -12.04 -32.68 -16.19
N GLY A 540 -12.66 -32.99 -15.04
CA GLY A 540 -13.98 -33.65 -14.94
C GLY A 540 -15.19 -32.74 -15.22
N ASP A 541 -16.40 -33.17 -14.84
CA ASP A 541 -17.62 -32.34 -14.92
C ASP A 541 -17.60 -31.27 -13.81
N PHE A 542 -17.93 -30.02 -14.16
CA PHE A 542 -18.08 -28.93 -13.17
C PHE A 542 -19.08 -29.23 -12.07
N ARG A 543 -20.13 -30.01 -12.34
CA ARG A 543 -21.12 -30.44 -11.33
C ARG A 543 -20.45 -31.25 -10.22
N GLU A 544 -19.57 -32.18 -10.59
CA GLU A 544 -18.82 -32.99 -9.63
C GLU A 544 -17.75 -32.16 -8.91
N MET A 545 -17.09 -31.23 -9.62
CA MET A 545 -16.14 -30.30 -9.01
C MET A 545 -16.81 -29.40 -7.97
N GLY A 546 -17.99 -28.87 -8.31
CA GLY A 546 -18.81 -28.01 -7.44
C GLY A 546 -19.30 -28.76 -6.20
N LEU A 547 -19.78 -29.99 -6.36
CA LEU A 547 -20.18 -30.84 -5.23
C LEU A 547 -19.02 -31.08 -4.26
N ARG A 548 -17.82 -31.40 -4.77
CA ARG A 548 -16.62 -31.61 -3.95
C ARG A 548 -16.23 -30.35 -3.17
N LEU A 549 -16.22 -29.20 -3.84
CA LEU A 549 -15.95 -27.92 -3.18
C LEU A 549 -17.02 -27.59 -2.13
N ALA A 550 -18.31 -27.78 -2.44
CA ALA A 550 -19.40 -27.54 -1.50
C ALA A 550 -19.23 -28.39 -0.22
N GLN A 551 -18.91 -29.68 -0.38
CA GLN A 551 -18.66 -30.57 0.76
C GLN A 551 -17.47 -30.12 1.62
N GLU A 552 -16.36 -29.74 0.99
CA GLU A 552 -15.17 -29.24 1.68
C GLU A 552 -15.46 -27.95 2.48
N VAL A 553 -16.12 -26.98 1.83
CA VAL A 553 -16.50 -25.70 2.45
C VAL A 553 -17.45 -25.93 3.62
N VAL A 554 -18.49 -26.76 3.45
CA VAL A 554 -19.45 -27.08 4.51
C VAL A 554 -18.76 -27.77 5.69
N HIS A 555 -17.85 -28.72 5.43
CA HIS A 555 -17.08 -29.39 6.46
C HIS A 555 -16.22 -28.39 7.25
N PHE A 556 -15.48 -27.53 6.54
CA PHE A 556 -14.63 -26.51 7.13
C PHE A 556 -15.45 -25.52 7.99
N LEU A 557 -16.56 -25.01 7.45
CA LEU A 557 -17.42 -24.06 8.15
C LEU A 557 -18.01 -24.65 9.42
N LYS A 558 -18.55 -25.88 9.38
CA LYS A 558 -19.06 -26.56 10.57
C LYS A 558 -17.99 -26.65 11.65
N LYS A 559 -16.78 -27.11 11.30
CA LYS A 559 -15.64 -27.21 12.23
C LYS A 559 -15.27 -25.86 12.86
N LYS A 560 -15.27 -24.77 12.08
CA LYS A 560 -14.94 -23.43 12.58
C LYS A 560 -16.05 -22.82 13.42
N MET A 561 -17.31 -23.01 13.04
CA MET A 561 -18.48 -22.58 13.81
C MET A 561 -18.52 -23.28 15.17
N GLU A 562 -18.33 -24.60 15.21
CA GLU A 562 -18.25 -25.38 16.47
C GLU A 562 -17.09 -24.93 17.36
N LYS A 563 -15.92 -24.65 16.76
CA LYS A 563 -14.78 -24.08 17.50
C LYS A 563 -15.15 -22.72 18.08
N ALA A 564 -15.74 -21.82 17.30
CA ALA A 564 -16.11 -20.49 17.74
C ALA A 564 -17.18 -20.51 18.85
N SER A 565 -18.19 -21.37 18.75
CA SER A 565 -19.24 -21.55 19.76
C SER A 565 -18.70 -22.04 21.12
N ARG A 566 -17.57 -22.77 21.14
CA ARG A 566 -16.91 -23.20 22.39
C ARG A 566 -16.26 -22.05 23.16
N TYR A 567 -15.84 -20.98 22.47
CA TYR A 567 -15.14 -19.83 23.08
C TYR A 567 -16.05 -18.63 23.37
N GLY A 568 -17.34 -18.70 23.05
CA GLY A 568 -18.30 -17.63 23.33
C GLY A 568 -19.53 -17.65 22.41
N ARG A 569 -20.33 -16.58 22.48
CA ARG A 569 -21.44 -16.37 21.53
C ARG A 569 -20.85 -16.04 20.15
N LEU A 570 -21.25 -16.81 19.15
CA LEU A 570 -20.89 -16.55 17.75
C LEU A 570 -21.59 -15.28 17.27
N GLY A 571 -20.80 -14.36 16.71
CA GLY A 571 -21.27 -13.11 16.13
C GLY A 571 -21.72 -13.27 14.68
N GLU A 572 -21.42 -12.28 13.87
CA GLU A 572 -21.68 -12.32 12.43
C GLU A 572 -20.78 -13.36 11.76
N ILE A 573 -21.30 -14.07 10.74
CA ILE A 573 -20.51 -14.96 9.91
C ILE A 573 -20.41 -14.32 8.52
N LYS A 574 -19.17 -14.11 8.06
CA LYS A 574 -18.87 -13.63 6.72
C LYS A 574 -18.12 -14.72 5.96
N LEU A 575 -18.69 -15.18 4.86
CA LEU A 575 -18.11 -16.18 3.97
C LEU A 575 -17.77 -15.53 2.63
N SER A 576 -16.48 -15.47 2.33
CA SER A 576 -15.96 -14.88 1.09
C SER A 576 -15.30 -15.95 0.22
N PHE A 577 -15.31 -15.74 -1.08
CA PHE A 577 -14.73 -16.64 -2.08
C PHE A 577 -13.77 -15.88 -3.00
N VAL A 578 -12.63 -16.50 -3.29
CA VAL A 578 -11.66 -16.04 -4.28
C VAL A 578 -11.45 -17.16 -5.29
N GLY A 579 -11.74 -16.90 -6.55
CA GLY A 579 -11.54 -17.86 -7.64
C GLY A 579 -10.57 -17.32 -8.67
N HIS A 580 -9.68 -18.18 -9.17
CA HIS A 580 -8.89 -17.91 -10.37
C HIS A 580 -9.36 -18.78 -11.53
N SER A 581 -9.50 -18.18 -12.73
CA SER A 581 -9.84 -18.92 -13.94
C SER A 581 -11.10 -19.77 -13.76
N ILE A 582 -11.07 -21.06 -14.12
CA ILE A 582 -12.20 -21.99 -13.93
C ILE A 582 -12.61 -22.20 -12.47
N GLY A 583 -11.77 -21.86 -11.49
CA GLY A 583 -12.11 -21.90 -10.06
C GLY A 583 -13.36 -21.06 -9.75
N ASN A 584 -13.58 -19.98 -10.49
CA ASN A 584 -14.80 -19.17 -10.43
C ASN A 584 -16.07 -19.94 -10.83
N ILE A 585 -15.95 -20.86 -11.79
CA ILE A 585 -17.06 -21.71 -12.24
C ILE A 585 -17.34 -22.79 -11.21
N ILE A 586 -16.28 -23.37 -10.63
CA ILE A 586 -16.39 -24.33 -9.53
C ILE A 586 -17.08 -23.69 -8.32
N ILE A 587 -16.72 -22.45 -7.95
CA ILE A 587 -17.37 -21.68 -6.88
C ILE A 587 -18.86 -21.50 -7.17
N ARG A 588 -19.23 -20.99 -8.36
CA ARG A 588 -20.64 -20.79 -8.73
C ARG A 588 -21.41 -22.10 -8.70
N THR A 589 -20.80 -23.20 -9.13
CA THR A 589 -21.43 -24.52 -9.11
C THR A 589 -21.60 -25.06 -7.69
N ALA A 590 -20.63 -24.84 -6.80
CA ALA A 590 -20.74 -25.19 -5.38
C ALA A 590 -21.84 -24.38 -4.68
N ILE A 591 -21.98 -23.10 -4.99
CA ILE A 591 -23.02 -22.23 -4.44
C ILE A 591 -24.42 -22.68 -4.87
N ALA A 592 -24.55 -23.21 -6.09
CA ALA A 592 -25.80 -23.77 -6.57
C ALA A 592 -26.15 -25.15 -5.98
N ASP A 593 -25.19 -25.81 -5.32
CA ASP A 593 -25.42 -27.12 -4.70
C ASP A 593 -26.29 -27.00 -3.44
N ILE A 594 -27.17 -27.98 -3.24
CA ILE A 594 -28.11 -28.00 -2.10
C ILE A 594 -27.38 -28.03 -0.75
N ALA A 595 -26.15 -28.56 -0.69
CA ALA A 595 -25.35 -28.57 0.54
C ALA A 595 -24.99 -27.15 1.02
N MET A 596 -24.92 -26.17 0.12
CA MET A 596 -24.59 -24.78 0.45
C MET A 596 -25.81 -23.94 0.86
N GLU A 597 -27.04 -24.40 0.60
CA GLU A 597 -28.29 -23.66 0.87
C GLU A 597 -28.36 -23.03 2.28
N PRO A 598 -27.99 -23.73 3.38
CA PRO A 598 -28.04 -23.13 4.72
C PRO A 598 -27.08 -21.95 4.92
N TYR A 599 -25.98 -21.91 4.15
CA TYR A 599 -24.86 -21.00 4.29
C TYR A 599 -24.92 -19.80 3.34
N LEU A 600 -25.82 -19.79 2.35
CA LEU A 600 -25.95 -18.72 1.36
C LEU A 600 -26.18 -17.34 1.99
N ARG A 601 -26.83 -17.29 3.16
CA ARG A 601 -27.08 -16.06 3.93
C ARG A 601 -25.82 -15.40 4.48
N TYR A 602 -24.69 -16.11 4.52
CA TYR A 602 -23.42 -15.62 5.05
C TYR A 602 -22.47 -15.10 3.96
N LEU A 603 -22.87 -15.19 2.68
CA LEU A 603 -22.03 -14.78 1.56
C LEU A 603 -21.74 -13.27 1.60
N HIS A 604 -20.45 -12.92 1.66
CA HIS A 604 -20.00 -11.55 1.87
C HIS A 604 -19.28 -11.01 0.63
N THR A 605 -18.05 -11.46 0.35
CA THR A 605 -17.24 -10.96 -0.77
C THR A 605 -16.95 -12.07 -1.78
N TYR A 606 -17.21 -11.81 -3.06
CA TYR A 606 -16.78 -12.64 -4.18
C TYR A 606 -15.75 -11.90 -5.01
N LEU A 607 -14.54 -12.45 -5.08
CA LEU A 607 -13.40 -11.94 -5.83
C LEU A 607 -13.08 -12.91 -6.98
N SER A 608 -13.35 -12.49 -8.21
CA SER A 608 -13.11 -13.31 -9.40
C SER A 608 -11.90 -12.81 -10.17
N LEU A 609 -10.80 -13.56 -10.14
CA LEU A 609 -9.61 -13.31 -10.96
C LEU A 609 -9.73 -14.06 -12.30
N SER A 610 -9.93 -13.32 -13.40
CA SER A 610 -10.10 -13.86 -14.76
C SER A 610 -11.10 -15.03 -14.85
N GLY A 611 -12.32 -14.88 -14.31
CA GLY A 611 -13.32 -15.96 -14.32
C GLY A 611 -14.14 -16.05 -15.62
N PRO A 612 -14.20 -17.18 -16.36
CA PRO A 612 -14.96 -17.27 -17.61
C PRO A 612 -16.49 -17.40 -17.38
N HIS A 613 -17.13 -16.39 -16.76
CA HIS A 613 -18.50 -16.48 -16.24
C HIS A 613 -19.58 -16.73 -17.30
N LEU A 614 -19.32 -16.37 -18.56
CA LEU A 614 -20.20 -16.60 -19.71
C LEU A 614 -19.65 -17.68 -20.66
N GLY A 615 -18.63 -18.43 -20.22
CA GLY A 615 -17.94 -19.44 -21.02
C GLY A 615 -17.17 -18.84 -22.20
N TYR A 616 -16.96 -19.65 -23.23
CA TYR A 616 -16.09 -19.38 -24.38
C TYR A 616 -16.84 -19.19 -25.70
N LEU A 617 -18.14 -18.86 -25.62
CA LEU A 617 -19.01 -18.82 -26.79
C LEU A 617 -18.54 -17.82 -27.86
N TYR A 618 -18.01 -16.66 -27.44
CA TYR A 618 -17.48 -15.60 -28.32
C TYR A 618 -15.98 -15.34 -28.08
N SER A 619 -15.16 -16.40 -28.01
CA SER A 619 -13.71 -16.27 -27.86
C SER A 619 -13.04 -15.76 -29.13
N ALA A 620 -12.34 -14.62 -29.04
CA ALA A 620 -11.64 -13.99 -30.17
C ALA A 620 -10.25 -14.59 -30.46
N ASN A 621 -9.61 -15.27 -29.49
CA ASN A 621 -8.23 -15.73 -29.63
C ASN A 621 -8.13 -17.03 -30.44
N SER A 622 -7.73 -16.92 -31.70
CA SER A 622 -7.61 -18.05 -32.65
C SER A 622 -6.61 -19.14 -32.21
N LEU A 623 -5.48 -18.74 -31.61
CA LEU A 623 -4.46 -19.70 -31.15
C LEU A 623 -4.94 -20.50 -29.94
N PHE A 624 -5.52 -19.81 -28.96
CA PHE A 624 -6.16 -20.47 -27.82
C PHE A 624 -7.30 -21.37 -28.29
N ASN A 625 -8.16 -20.90 -29.20
CA ASN A 625 -9.25 -21.71 -29.77
C ASN A 625 -8.74 -22.96 -30.48
N SER A 626 -7.59 -22.89 -31.16
CA SER A 626 -6.94 -24.02 -31.81
C SER A 626 -6.39 -25.03 -30.78
N GLY A 627 -5.79 -24.54 -29.69
CA GLY A 627 -5.37 -25.37 -28.55
C GLY A 627 -6.56 -26.04 -27.85
N LEU A 628 -7.65 -25.31 -27.64
CA LEU A 628 -8.89 -25.81 -27.07
C LEU A 628 -9.53 -26.88 -27.96
N TRP A 629 -9.52 -26.69 -29.27
CA TRP A 629 -9.97 -27.69 -30.24
C TRP A 629 -9.14 -28.97 -30.16
N LEU A 630 -7.82 -28.85 -29.96
CA LEU A 630 -6.96 -30.01 -29.73
C LEU A 630 -7.29 -30.70 -28.39
N LEU A 631 -7.47 -29.93 -27.32
CA LEU A 631 -7.84 -30.43 -25.99
C LEU A 631 -9.19 -31.17 -25.98
N LYS A 632 -10.15 -30.72 -26.79
CA LYS A 632 -11.46 -31.40 -27.00
C LYS A 632 -11.34 -32.78 -27.64
N LYS A 633 -10.25 -33.05 -28.37
CA LYS A 633 -10.04 -34.36 -29.00
C LYS A 633 -9.50 -35.41 -28.02
N PHE A 634 -8.96 -35.00 -26.88
CA PHE A 634 -8.51 -35.92 -25.86
C PHE A 634 -9.70 -36.42 -25.03
N LYS A 635 -9.84 -37.75 -24.92
CA LYS A 635 -10.83 -38.35 -24.01
C LYS A 635 -10.44 -37.99 -22.57
N GLY A 636 -11.30 -37.24 -21.86
CA GLY A 636 -11.10 -36.92 -20.43
C GLY A 636 -11.22 -35.45 -20.03
N THR A 637 -11.61 -34.54 -20.93
CA THR A 637 -11.72 -33.08 -20.68
C THR A 637 -13.17 -32.58 -20.74
N GLN A 638 -14.06 -33.13 -19.91
CA GLN A 638 -15.49 -32.77 -19.90
C GLN A 638 -15.73 -31.28 -19.59
N CYS A 639 -14.95 -30.69 -18.69
CA CYS A 639 -15.03 -29.26 -18.38
C CYS A 639 -14.81 -28.37 -19.61
N ILE A 640 -13.94 -28.77 -20.55
CA ILE A 640 -13.69 -28.03 -21.78
C ILE A 640 -14.91 -28.06 -22.70
N HIS A 641 -15.60 -29.19 -22.78
CA HIS A 641 -16.85 -29.29 -23.53
C HIS A 641 -17.92 -28.36 -22.95
N GLN A 642 -18.04 -28.32 -21.62
CA GLN A 642 -18.95 -27.41 -20.92
C GLN A 642 -18.59 -25.93 -21.13
N LEU A 643 -17.31 -25.56 -20.98
CA LEU A 643 -16.80 -24.19 -21.21
C LEU A 643 -17.12 -23.66 -22.60
N THR A 644 -17.25 -24.55 -23.57
CA THR A 644 -17.40 -24.22 -24.99
C THR A 644 -18.77 -24.57 -25.56
N PHE A 645 -19.75 -24.90 -24.71
CA PHE A 645 -21.12 -25.20 -25.13
C PHE A 645 -21.21 -26.36 -26.13
N THR A 646 -20.39 -27.39 -25.92
CA THR A 646 -20.36 -28.61 -26.75
C THR A 646 -20.66 -29.88 -25.94
N ASP A 647 -21.14 -29.71 -24.70
CA ASP A 647 -21.62 -30.78 -23.83
C ASP A 647 -23.04 -31.25 -24.18
N ASP A 648 -23.82 -30.42 -24.89
CA ASP A 648 -25.16 -30.73 -25.39
C ASP A 648 -25.35 -30.12 -26.80
N PRO A 649 -26.04 -30.80 -27.75
CA PRO A 649 -26.36 -30.21 -29.05
C PRO A 649 -27.28 -28.98 -28.98
N ASP A 650 -28.14 -28.89 -27.96
CA ASP A 650 -29.00 -27.74 -27.72
C ASP A 650 -28.37 -26.80 -26.68
N ILE A 651 -28.11 -25.56 -27.09
CA ILE A 651 -27.46 -24.55 -26.24
C ILE A 651 -28.24 -24.30 -24.95
N TYR A 652 -29.58 -24.39 -24.98
CA TYR A 652 -30.44 -24.19 -23.80
C TYR A 652 -30.31 -25.35 -22.78
N ASN A 653 -29.79 -26.49 -23.22
CA ASN A 653 -29.56 -27.66 -22.37
C ASN A 653 -28.13 -27.77 -21.84
N THR A 654 -27.20 -26.97 -22.36
CA THR A 654 -25.80 -26.93 -21.90
C THR A 654 -25.69 -26.59 -20.42
N PHE A 655 -24.62 -27.08 -19.79
CA PHE A 655 -24.29 -26.80 -18.40
C PHE A 655 -24.21 -25.30 -18.12
N PHE A 656 -23.49 -24.54 -18.95
CA PHE A 656 -23.24 -23.12 -18.72
C PHE A 656 -24.51 -22.28 -18.79
N TYR A 657 -25.40 -22.58 -19.75
CA TYR A 657 -26.70 -21.90 -19.84
C TYR A 657 -27.50 -22.11 -18.55
N LYS A 658 -27.60 -23.36 -18.08
CA LYS A 658 -28.30 -23.70 -16.83
C LYS A 658 -27.67 -23.05 -15.60
N LEU A 659 -26.35 -23.01 -15.50
CA LEU A 659 -25.63 -22.37 -14.39
C LEU A 659 -25.91 -20.86 -14.30
N CYS A 660 -25.94 -20.16 -15.44
CA CYS A 660 -26.25 -18.71 -15.45
C CYS A 660 -27.68 -18.38 -15.02
N LYS A 661 -28.61 -19.33 -15.11
CA LYS A 661 -29.99 -19.17 -14.60
C LYS A 661 -30.11 -19.47 -13.10
N GLN A 662 -29.11 -20.08 -12.47
CA GLN A 662 -29.09 -20.34 -11.03
C GLN A 662 -28.61 -19.12 -10.23
N LYS A 663 -29.16 -18.95 -9.01
CA LYS A 663 -28.90 -17.85 -8.08
C LYS A 663 -27.52 -17.96 -7.41
N THR A 664 -26.48 -17.81 -8.20
CA THR A 664 -25.07 -17.98 -7.77
C THR A 664 -24.40 -16.67 -7.38
N LEU A 665 -24.95 -15.54 -7.82
CA LEU A 665 -24.40 -14.20 -7.55
C LEU A 665 -25.29 -13.36 -6.62
N GLU A 666 -26.56 -13.70 -6.43
CA GLU A 666 -27.57 -12.85 -5.77
C GLU A 666 -27.22 -12.48 -4.32
N ASN A 667 -26.67 -13.42 -3.55
CA ASN A 667 -26.51 -13.29 -2.10
C ASN A 667 -25.21 -12.61 -1.65
N PHE A 668 -24.27 -12.31 -2.56
CA PHE A 668 -23.02 -11.64 -2.19
C PHE A 668 -23.20 -10.13 -2.01
N LYS A 669 -22.74 -9.61 -0.88
CA LYS A 669 -22.67 -8.16 -0.60
C LYS A 669 -21.69 -7.41 -1.51
N ASN A 670 -20.53 -8.00 -1.77
CA ASN A 670 -19.49 -7.42 -2.63
C ASN A 670 -19.16 -8.40 -3.76
N ILE A 671 -19.21 -7.94 -5.01
CA ILE A 671 -18.73 -8.68 -6.19
C ILE A 671 -17.68 -7.82 -6.88
N ILE A 672 -16.48 -8.36 -7.03
CA ILE A 672 -15.38 -7.73 -7.74
C ILE A 672 -14.89 -8.68 -8.82
N LEU A 673 -14.94 -8.23 -10.07
CA LEU A 673 -14.48 -8.97 -11.24
C LEU A 673 -13.18 -8.35 -11.74
N PHE A 674 -12.10 -9.13 -11.72
CA PHE A 674 -10.83 -8.76 -12.30
C PHE A 674 -10.68 -9.40 -13.68
N SER A 675 -10.29 -8.57 -14.64
CA SER A 675 -9.98 -8.95 -16.01
C SER A 675 -8.69 -8.29 -16.45
N SER A 676 -8.02 -8.87 -17.44
CA SER A 676 -6.94 -8.19 -18.16
C SER A 676 -7.27 -8.20 -19.65
N PRO A 677 -7.16 -7.07 -20.35
CA PRO A 677 -7.23 -7.05 -21.82
C PRO A 677 -6.17 -7.95 -22.47
N GLN A 678 -5.04 -8.15 -21.78
CA GLN A 678 -3.90 -8.97 -22.22
C GLN A 678 -4.09 -10.47 -21.94
N ASP A 679 -5.16 -10.87 -21.23
CA ASP A 679 -5.46 -12.28 -20.94
C ASP A 679 -6.00 -12.96 -22.20
N GLY A 680 -5.16 -13.81 -22.80
CA GLY A 680 -5.53 -14.56 -23.99
C GLY A 680 -6.19 -15.91 -23.69
N TYR A 681 -6.27 -16.32 -22.43
CA TYR A 681 -6.85 -17.58 -21.99
C TYR A 681 -8.33 -17.43 -21.70
N VAL A 682 -8.76 -16.34 -21.07
CA VAL A 682 -10.17 -16.12 -20.71
C VAL A 682 -10.75 -15.00 -21.55
N PRO A 683 -11.89 -15.20 -22.26
CA PRO A 683 -12.48 -14.14 -23.05
C PRO A 683 -12.81 -12.91 -22.19
N TYR A 684 -12.28 -11.75 -22.59
CA TYR A 684 -12.38 -10.50 -21.84
C TYR A 684 -13.81 -10.18 -21.36
N HIS A 685 -14.79 -10.24 -22.26
CA HIS A 685 -16.19 -9.97 -21.93
C HIS A 685 -16.80 -10.99 -20.94
N SER A 686 -16.29 -12.23 -20.94
CA SER A 686 -16.72 -13.32 -20.06
C SER A 686 -16.21 -13.09 -18.63
N ALA A 687 -14.94 -12.65 -18.49
CA ALA A 687 -14.34 -12.21 -17.22
C ALA A 687 -15.13 -11.08 -16.54
N ARG A 688 -15.71 -10.21 -17.35
CA ARG A 688 -16.39 -8.99 -16.91
C ARG A 688 -17.90 -9.10 -16.76
N ILE A 689 -18.50 -10.21 -17.20
CA ILE A 689 -19.96 -10.35 -17.32
C ILE A 689 -20.51 -9.15 -18.12
N GLU A 690 -20.09 -9.03 -19.37
CA GLU A 690 -20.51 -7.98 -20.29
C GLU A 690 -20.77 -8.50 -21.71
N SER A 691 -21.38 -7.66 -22.54
CA SER A 691 -21.58 -7.97 -23.97
C SER A 691 -20.32 -7.65 -24.76
N CYS A 692 -20.05 -8.43 -25.80
CA CYS A 692 -19.01 -8.12 -26.79
C CYS A 692 -19.62 -7.68 -28.14
N PRO A 693 -18.83 -7.07 -29.05
CA PRO A 693 -19.29 -6.68 -30.38
C PRO A 693 -19.84 -7.85 -31.21
N ALA A 694 -19.17 -9.02 -31.16
CA ALA A 694 -19.59 -10.22 -31.86
C ALA A 694 -20.98 -10.72 -31.41
N ALA A 695 -21.26 -10.69 -30.10
CA ALA A 695 -22.57 -11.05 -29.57
C ALA A 695 -23.64 -9.98 -29.85
N ALA A 696 -23.26 -8.72 -30.03
CA ALA A 696 -24.21 -7.63 -30.27
C ALA A 696 -24.81 -7.65 -31.68
N THR A 697 -24.10 -8.25 -32.64
CA THR A 697 -24.54 -8.40 -34.03
C THR A 697 -25.01 -9.81 -34.37
N ASP A 698 -24.91 -10.76 -33.43
CA ASP A 698 -25.41 -12.14 -33.60
C ASP A 698 -26.89 -12.25 -33.20
N TYR A 699 -27.77 -12.37 -34.21
CA TYR A 699 -29.21 -12.60 -34.04
C TYR A 699 -29.61 -14.08 -34.06
N SER A 700 -28.64 -14.99 -34.12
CA SER A 700 -28.88 -16.43 -34.10
C SER A 700 -29.39 -16.92 -32.75
N ILE A 701 -29.77 -18.20 -32.69
CA ILE A 701 -30.12 -18.87 -31.42
C ILE A 701 -28.97 -18.75 -30.40
N LYS A 702 -27.71 -18.79 -30.86
CA LYS A 702 -26.54 -18.64 -30.00
C LYS A 702 -26.43 -17.23 -29.43
N GLY A 703 -26.65 -16.21 -30.26
CA GLY A 703 -26.77 -14.81 -29.86
C GLY A 703 -27.82 -14.57 -28.78
N LYS A 704 -29.03 -15.09 -29.00
CA LYS A 704 -30.14 -14.99 -28.05
C LYS A 704 -29.82 -15.69 -26.72
N ALA A 705 -29.34 -16.93 -26.75
CA ALA A 705 -28.98 -17.69 -25.55
C ALA A 705 -27.88 -16.99 -24.74
N PHE A 706 -26.85 -16.43 -25.40
CA PHE A 706 -25.82 -15.64 -24.72
C PHE A 706 -26.39 -14.40 -24.03
N LEU A 707 -27.25 -13.65 -24.72
CA LEU A 707 -27.86 -12.45 -24.15
C LEU A 707 -28.73 -12.78 -22.93
N GLU A 708 -29.46 -13.89 -23.00
CA GLU A 708 -30.24 -14.41 -21.88
C GLU A 708 -29.37 -14.82 -20.68
N MET A 709 -28.20 -15.43 -20.92
CA MET A 709 -27.25 -15.78 -19.86
C MET A 709 -26.63 -14.54 -19.21
N LEU A 710 -26.24 -13.57 -20.04
CA LEU A 710 -25.69 -12.29 -19.60
C LEU A 710 -26.72 -11.54 -18.74
N ASN A 711 -27.93 -11.36 -19.25
CA ASN A 711 -29.00 -10.71 -18.50
C ASN A 711 -29.32 -11.45 -17.19
N ALA A 712 -29.37 -12.79 -17.20
CA ALA A 712 -29.58 -13.56 -15.98
C ALA A 712 -28.50 -13.33 -14.90
N CYS A 713 -27.23 -13.20 -15.29
CA CYS A 713 -26.17 -12.86 -14.35
C CYS A 713 -26.30 -11.42 -13.83
N LEU A 714 -26.55 -10.46 -14.73
CA LEU A 714 -26.70 -9.05 -14.36
C LEU A 714 -27.94 -8.81 -13.48
N ASP A 715 -29.03 -9.51 -13.75
CA ASP A 715 -30.26 -9.40 -12.96
C ASP A 715 -30.07 -9.98 -11.55
N GLN A 716 -29.30 -11.04 -11.36
CA GLN A 716 -28.88 -11.48 -10.02
C GLN A 716 -28.06 -10.41 -9.29
N ILE A 717 -27.21 -9.69 -10.02
CA ILE A 717 -26.42 -8.59 -9.44
C ILE A 717 -27.32 -7.41 -9.05
N ARG A 718 -28.40 -7.16 -9.79
CA ARG A 718 -29.37 -6.07 -9.51
C ARG A 718 -30.41 -6.41 -8.45
N ALA A 719 -30.91 -7.65 -8.44
CA ALA A 719 -32.09 -8.07 -7.68
C ALA A 719 -31.85 -8.12 -6.17
N SER A 720 -30.61 -7.94 -5.71
CA SER A 720 -30.27 -8.00 -4.30
C SER A 720 -31.01 -6.93 -3.50
N THR A 721 -31.62 -7.37 -2.40
CA THR A 721 -32.28 -6.51 -1.40
C THR A 721 -31.28 -5.93 -0.38
N ILE A 722 -29.98 -6.14 -0.58
CA ILE A 722 -28.92 -5.69 0.33
C ILE A 722 -28.66 -4.20 0.06
N GLU A 723 -28.94 -3.37 1.07
CA GLU A 723 -28.55 -1.96 1.07
C GLU A 723 -27.01 -1.84 0.98
N ASP A 724 -26.53 -0.91 0.14
CA ASP A 724 -25.10 -0.64 -0.10
C ASP A 724 -24.25 -1.76 -0.73
N ARG A 725 -24.86 -2.61 -1.57
CA ARG A 725 -24.12 -3.61 -2.37
C ARG A 725 -23.01 -2.98 -3.24
N VAL A 726 -21.84 -3.62 -3.29
CA VAL A 726 -20.73 -3.22 -4.15
C VAL A 726 -20.61 -4.15 -5.35
N PHE A 727 -20.64 -3.59 -6.57
CA PHE A 727 -20.25 -4.28 -7.79
C PHE A 727 -19.18 -3.47 -8.53
N MET A 728 -18.05 -4.11 -8.77
CA MET A 728 -16.89 -3.50 -9.41
C MET A 728 -16.35 -4.41 -10.51
N ARG A 729 -15.96 -3.80 -11.63
CA ARG A 729 -15.13 -4.43 -12.66
C ARG A 729 -13.79 -3.73 -12.66
N CYS A 730 -12.71 -4.50 -12.67
CA CYS A 730 -11.36 -4.00 -12.57
C CYS A 730 -10.53 -4.57 -13.73
N ASP A 731 -10.09 -3.71 -14.64
CA ASP A 731 -9.11 -4.09 -15.66
C ASP A 731 -7.71 -3.86 -15.16
N VAL A 732 -6.87 -4.89 -15.29
CA VAL A 732 -5.47 -4.82 -14.92
C VAL A 732 -4.63 -4.95 -16.17
N ASN A 733 -3.88 -3.89 -16.45
CA ASN A 733 -2.84 -3.89 -17.47
C ASN A 733 -1.49 -4.10 -16.78
N PHE A 734 -0.91 -5.27 -17.01
CA PHE A 734 0.38 -5.65 -16.47
C PHE A 734 1.50 -5.19 -17.40
N ASP A 735 2.67 -4.90 -16.81
CA ASP A 735 3.88 -4.81 -17.61
C ASP A 735 4.31 -6.22 -18.03
N THR A 736 4.10 -6.54 -19.31
CA THR A 736 4.49 -7.83 -19.89
C THR A 736 5.87 -7.77 -20.57
N SER A 737 6.55 -6.62 -20.53
CA SER A 737 7.86 -6.42 -21.17
C SER A 737 8.95 -7.32 -20.58
N ALA A 738 8.89 -7.60 -19.28
CA ALA A 738 9.83 -8.46 -18.56
C ALA A 738 9.79 -9.93 -18.99
N TYR A 739 8.68 -10.41 -19.55
CA TYR A 739 8.55 -11.81 -20.01
C TYR A 739 9.26 -12.10 -21.34
N GLY A 740 9.84 -11.06 -21.97
CA GLY A 740 10.37 -11.16 -23.32
C GLY A 740 9.29 -11.49 -24.36
N LYS A 741 9.69 -11.49 -25.65
CA LYS A 741 8.81 -11.96 -26.73
C LYS A 741 8.77 -13.50 -26.76
N ASN A 742 8.20 -14.10 -25.72
CA ASN A 742 8.06 -15.54 -25.55
C ASN A 742 6.67 -16.03 -25.96
N LEU A 743 6.52 -17.34 -26.15
CA LEU A 743 5.24 -17.95 -26.56
C LEU A 743 4.11 -17.65 -25.55
N ASP A 744 4.47 -17.54 -24.26
CA ASP A 744 3.53 -17.25 -23.17
C ASP A 744 2.98 -15.82 -23.18
N SER A 745 3.79 -14.83 -23.59
CA SER A 745 3.31 -13.45 -23.81
C SER A 745 2.50 -13.36 -25.11
N PHE A 746 2.86 -14.12 -26.14
CA PHE A 746 2.12 -14.15 -27.41
C PHE A 746 0.74 -14.83 -27.34
N ILE A 747 0.56 -15.80 -26.43
CA ILE A 747 -0.73 -16.48 -26.21
C ILE A 747 -1.56 -15.75 -25.15
N GLY A 748 -1.00 -14.75 -24.44
CA GLY A 748 -1.65 -14.04 -23.34
C GLY A 748 -1.74 -14.85 -22.05
N ARG A 749 -0.91 -15.90 -21.92
CA ARG A 749 -0.75 -16.71 -20.70
C ARG A 749 -0.07 -15.91 -19.59
N ALA A 750 0.86 -15.02 -19.96
CA ALA A 750 1.60 -14.19 -19.02
C ALA A 750 0.64 -13.38 -18.13
N ALA A 751 -0.26 -12.58 -18.72
CA ALA A 751 -1.26 -11.82 -17.97
C ALA A 751 -2.22 -12.69 -17.15
N HIS A 752 -2.55 -13.89 -17.64
CA HIS A 752 -3.40 -14.84 -16.90
C HIS A 752 -2.75 -15.33 -15.59
N ILE A 753 -1.43 -15.54 -15.60
CA ILE A 753 -0.64 -15.99 -14.45
C ILE A 753 -0.23 -14.82 -13.57
N GLU A 754 -0.05 -13.63 -14.14
CA GLU A 754 0.36 -12.43 -13.41
C GLU A 754 -0.61 -12.06 -12.28
N PHE A 755 -1.90 -12.41 -12.40
CA PHE A 755 -2.88 -12.33 -11.31
C PHE A 755 -2.51 -13.13 -10.04
N LEU A 756 -1.64 -14.14 -10.17
CA LEU A 756 -1.17 -15.02 -9.09
C LEU A 756 0.22 -14.65 -8.59
N GLU A 757 1.07 -14.09 -9.46
CA GLU A 757 2.49 -13.85 -9.20
C GLU A 757 2.80 -12.39 -8.85
N SER A 758 1.99 -11.44 -9.31
CA SER A 758 2.23 -10.01 -9.10
C SER A 758 1.84 -9.56 -7.69
N ASP A 759 2.83 -9.36 -6.84
CA ASP A 759 2.64 -8.86 -5.47
C ASP A 759 2.09 -7.43 -5.44
N ILE A 760 2.52 -6.58 -6.37
CA ILE A 760 2.04 -5.20 -6.51
C ILE A 760 0.54 -5.19 -6.82
N PHE A 761 0.07 -6.05 -7.72
CA PHE A 761 -1.36 -6.19 -8.01
C PHE A 761 -2.17 -6.55 -6.76
N ALA A 762 -1.79 -7.61 -6.05
CA ALA A 762 -2.55 -8.06 -4.89
C ALA A 762 -2.56 -7.01 -3.77
N ARG A 763 -1.43 -6.31 -3.57
CA ARG A 763 -1.37 -5.15 -2.68
C ARG A 763 -2.37 -4.09 -3.12
N PHE A 764 -2.28 -3.59 -4.35
CA PHE A 764 -3.15 -2.53 -4.87
C PHE A 764 -4.63 -2.85 -4.64
N VAL A 765 -5.07 -4.05 -4.98
CA VAL A 765 -6.48 -4.44 -4.78
C VAL A 765 -6.86 -4.39 -3.32
N MET A 766 -6.05 -4.97 -2.45
CA MET A 766 -6.44 -5.21 -1.06
C MET A 766 -6.43 -3.95 -0.21
N TRP A 767 -5.41 -3.09 -0.30
CA TRP A 767 -5.39 -1.88 0.52
C TRP A 767 -6.02 -0.64 -0.11
N SER A 768 -6.39 -0.70 -1.38
CA SER A 768 -7.24 0.35 -1.97
C SER A 768 -8.69 0.22 -1.53
N PHE A 769 -9.14 -1.00 -1.22
CA PHE A 769 -10.51 -1.31 -0.80
C PHE A 769 -10.58 -2.11 0.51
N PRO A 770 -9.90 -1.69 1.59
CA PRO A 770 -9.76 -2.49 2.81
C PRO A 770 -11.11 -2.82 3.45
N ASP A 771 -12.12 -1.96 3.28
CA ASP A 771 -13.47 -2.17 3.81
C ASP A 771 -14.22 -3.34 3.16
N ILE A 772 -13.85 -3.73 1.92
CA ILE A 772 -14.42 -4.89 1.24
C ILE A 772 -13.86 -6.20 1.82
N PHE A 773 -12.66 -6.14 2.38
CA PHE A 773 -11.92 -7.29 2.91
C PHE A 773 -12.04 -7.44 4.44
N LYS A 774 -12.63 -6.46 5.14
CA LYS A 774 -12.83 -6.43 6.60
C LYS A 774 -14.18 -6.98 7.08
#